data_AF-A0AAT9IC24-F1
#
_entry.id   AF-A0AAT9IC24-F1
#
_cell.length_a   1.000
_cell.length_b   1.000
_cell.length_c   1.000
_cell.angle_alpha   90.00
_cell.angle_beta   90.00
_cell.angle_gamma   90.00
#
_symmetry.space_group_name_H-M   'P 1'
#
loop_
_entity.id
_entity.type
_entity.pdbx_description
1 polymer ?
#
loop_
_entity_poly.entity_id
_entity_poly.type
_entity_poly.pdbx_seq_one_letter_code
_entity_poly.pdbx_strand_id
1 'polypeptide(L)'
;MSIQVILRYQRLWYFLLPLYLILASLPSDAQRRKSNVVPDTLHLVAVDSATISKNITNLAKDTSKVKKSDTSVAILIIRIEGYTMLLNRLMTSLKRGFDSSRISEGVPLVDTSLELIKYNIAGLGRTPNINDIYTNKVMLEQLERKLSSWQSNLFSYYDQLVNIDDTIHSLRRDTSMHSIPAEDELYGSYVGQLTRLIIKYRAVDSANRASLIKMGLLQNKVANRYIEVSNLLEDMDYRLDQFSAHMFYRDYRYIWRPHRDSINPLEFIPVVKNSLHKSARVLAIFFSIQWPVFIIWLLVAAVFAWWVLNNIRRIRQNHPAEEGEAILQHARYLYRFPIACTVVYITTLSSVLSVRYPILFTEINWALTMIALTFIFRSHLPKTLFRKWLLLMALFSVYCLNNLLIEATYVEQWGLLICAVLAIILGYKFLQETALTTFAQPKYTRPVIKLFIGTSALSLLLVILARVGTAKIIGSSAVVNTVMALNLFVLIKILLEAVYLQVEANKNSSTFISFMDYQDVQRKLKTFLTVMATIAWLVIVLRNLYVYDAIYEVISDFLSTSHHIGNSDFTFSSVIIFLLVIWVSFAASQLIAYMFGSTGQSTAPATKSKLGSVLLLLRLAVLGGGVLLAFAASGIPMDKLTIVIGALGVGIGFGLQNVVNNLVSGVILAFEKPIEVGDVIELGTRSGVVKEIGIRSSKISAYDGSVVVVPNGDLISQQLVNWTMTNRTRRVNFTLGVAYGSDIQQVTDIIKSAFTNHEGILSVPEPIVQLYRFGDNSVDFQVYFWIPDLGTAGTKQSEVLTYIYAELNKAGIDLPYPQRDLHIKSVDADILRNMKPDNRSGEEEEKKL
;
A
#
# COMPACT_ATOMS: atom_id res chain seq x y z
N MET A 1 -16.89 5.26 34.66
CA MET A 1 -17.53 5.72 33.40
C MET A 1 -18.97 6.09 33.74
N SER A 2 -19.27 7.38 33.91
CA SER A 2 -20.51 7.88 34.52
C SER A 2 -21.61 8.15 33.48
N ILE A 3 -22.87 7.99 33.90
CA ILE A 3 -24.15 8.19 33.18
C ILE A 3 -24.21 9.48 32.33
N GLN A 4 -23.36 10.48 32.64
CA GLN A 4 -23.19 11.69 31.83
C GLN A 4 -22.63 11.45 30.42
N VAL A 5 -21.87 10.36 30.18
CA VAL A 5 -21.38 10.03 28.83
C VAL A 5 -22.53 9.51 27.95
N ILE A 6 -23.46 8.74 28.50
CA ILE A 6 -24.60 8.17 27.78
C ILE A 6 -25.62 9.27 27.40
N LEU A 7 -25.89 10.22 28.31
CA LEU A 7 -26.72 11.39 28.02
C LEU A 7 -26.11 12.32 26.96
N ARG A 8 -24.78 12.28 26.76
CA ARG A 8 -24.06 13.05 25.71
C ARG A 8 -24.24 12.44 24.31
N TYR A 9 -24.40 11.11 24.21
CA TYR A 9 -24.72 10.42 22.95
C TYR A 9 -26.20 10.57 22.56
N GLN A 10 -27.09 10.74 23.54
CA GLN A 10 -28.51 11.01 23.28
C GLN A 10 -28.73 12.41 22.66
N ARG A 11 -27.89 13.39 23.00
CA ARG A 11 -27.85 14.70 22.31
C ARG A 11 -27.33 14.61 20.86
N LEU A 12 -26.56 13.59 20.54
CA LEU A 12 -26.04 13.32 19.19
C LEU A 12 -27.18 12.91 18.25
N TRP A 13 -28.19 12.19 18.76
CA TRP A 13 -29.44 11.92 18.04
C TRP A 13 -30.24 13.19 17.76
N TYR A 14 -30.31 14.14 18.69
CA TYR A 14 -30.97 15.44 18.45
C TYR A 14 -30.24 16.35 17.45
N PHE A 15 -28.92 16.19 17.28
CA PHE A 15 -28.14 16.89 16.25
C PHE A 15 -28.24 16.23 14.86
N LEU A 16 -28.43 14.91 14.81
CA LEU A 16 -28.64 14.16 13.57
C LEU A 16 -30.11 14.18 13.10
N LEU A 17 -31.07 14.37 14.01
CA LEU A 17 -32.50 14.46 13.71
C LEU A 17 -32.84 15.56 12.68
N PRO A 18 -32.33 16.81 12.77
CA PRO A 18 -32.56 17.81 11.73
C PRO A 18 -31.87 17.46 10.42
N LEU A 19 -30.70 16.79 10.43
CA LEU A 19 -30.04 16.33 9.19
C LEU A 19 -30.85 15.21 8.51
N TYR A 20 -31.39 14.28 9.29
CA TYR A 20 -32.28 13.21 8.83
C TYR A 20 -33.64 13.76 8.37
N LEU A 21 -34.21 14.73 9.08
CA LEU A 21 -35.46 15.40 8.69
C LEU A 21 -35.25 16.30 7.46
N ILE A 22 -34.07 16.90 7.26
CA ILE A 22 -33.70 17.64 6.04
C ILE A 22 -33.49 16.66 4.88
N LEU A 23 -32.82 15.54 5.10
CA LEU A 23 -32.66 14.47 4.10
C LEU A 23 -33.99 13.78 3.75
N ALA A 24 -34.92 13.67 4.71
CA ALA A 24 -36.24 13.06 4.53
C ALA A 24 -37.32 14.05 4.04
N SER A 25 -37.07 15.36 4.12
CA SER A 25 -37.97 16.42 3.60
C SER A 25 -37.53 16.98 2.25
N LEU A 26 -36.40 16.52 1.70
CA LEU A 26 -36.13 16.68 0.27
C LEU A 26 -37.22 15.92 -0.48
N PRO A 27 -38.03 16.59 -1.33
CA PRO A 27 -39.02 15.89 -2.12
C PRO A 27 -38.31 14.85 -2.98
N SER A 28 -38.65 13.57 -2.79
CA SER A 28 -38.27 12.48 -3.67
C SER A 28 -39.00 12.54 -5.01
N ASP A 29 -39.14 13.73 -5.59
CA ASP A 29 -39.74 13.95 -6.92
C ASP A 29 -38.71 13.74 -8.04
N ALA A 30 -37.72 12.88 -7.80
CA ALA A 30 -37.00 12.21 -8.86
C ALA A 30 -37.85 11.00 -9.31
N GLN A 31 -38.82 11.31 -10.17
CA GLN A 31 -39.42 10.39 -11.14
C GLN A 31 -39.80 8.99 -10.62
N ARG A 32 -40.93 8.90 -9.91
CA ARG A 32 -41.85 7.76 -10.10
C ARG A 32 -42.90 8.11 -11.15
N ARG A 33 -42.46 8.42 -12.38
CA ARG A 33 -43.23 7.89 -13.51
C ARG A 33 -42.85 6.42 -13.54
N LYS A 34 -43.79 5.54 -13.21
CA LYS A 34 -43.73 4.16 -13.66
C LYS A 34 -43.55 4.25 -15.18
N SER A 35 -42.33 4.25 -15.69
CA SER A 35 -42.11 3.71 -17.02
C SER A 35 -42.51 2.27 -16.83
N ASN A 36 -43.66 1.91 -17.38
CA ASN A 36 -43.90 0.51 -17.71
C ASN A 36 -42.65 0.08 -18.46
N VAL A 37 -41.78 -0.70 -17.80
CA VAL A 37 -40.76 -1.46 -18.50
C VAL A 37 -41.60 -2.45 -19.28
N VAL A 38 -41.95 -2.06 -20.51
CA VAL A 38 -42.50 -3.01 -21.48
C VAL A 38 -41.44 -4.10 -21.55
N PRO A 39 -41.79 -5.37 -21.26
CA PRO A 39 -40.88 -6.44 -21.61
C PRO A 39 -40.83 -6.43 -23.14
N ASP A 40 -39.81 -5.76 -23.69
CA ASP A 40 -39.47 -5.81 -25.12
C ASP A 40 -38.99 -7.23 -25.42
N THR A 41 -39.96 -8.13 -25.44
CA THR A 41 -39.85 -9.46 -26.01
C THR A 41 -39.68 -9.23 -27.49
N LEU A 42 -38.42 -9.20 -27.93
CA LEU A 42 -38.07 -9.22 -29.34
C LEU A 42 -38.68 -10.49 -29.93
N HIS A 43 -39.78 -10.36 -30.67
CA HIS A 43 -40.38 -11.47 -31.39
C HIS A 43 -39.39 -11.96 -32.45
N LEU A 44 -38.58 -12.96 -32.08
CA LEU A 44 -37.89 -13.80 -33.05
C LEU A 44 -38.96 -14.38 -33.97
N VAL A 45 -38.94 -14.00 -35.25
CA VAL A 45 -39.78 -14.62 -36.27
C VAL A 45 -39.51 -16.13 -36.21
N ALA A 46 -40.53 -16.91 -35.84
CA ALA A 46 -40.40 -18.35 -35.75
C ALA A 46 -40.12 -18.90 -37.16
N VAL A 47 -38.87 -19.30 -37.40
CA VAL A 47 -38.51 -19.91 -38.66
C VAL A 47 -38.87 -21.37 -38.59
N ASP A 48 -39.80 -21.81 -39.46
CA ASP A 48 -40.20 -23.20 -39.56
C ASP A 48 -39.02 -24.09 -39.98
N SER A 49 -38.59 -24.97 -39.08
CA SER A 49 -37.49 -25.90 -39.27
C SER A 49 -37.79 -26.91 -40.38
N ALA A 50 -39.07 -27.24 -40.61
CA ALA A 50 -39.49 -28.14 -41.67
C ALA A 50 -39.28 -27.50 -43.06
N THR A 51 -39.60 -26.21 -43.19
CA THR A 51 -39.34 -25.45 -44.43
C THR A 51 -37.84 -25.29 -44.73
N ILE A 52 -37.01 -25.03 -43.71
CA ILE A 52 -35.54 -24.98 -43.90
C ILE A 52 -35.01 -26.35 -44.34
N SER A 53 -35.38 -27.41 -43.64
CA SER A 53 -34.96 -28.77 -43.96
C SER A 53 -35.36 -29.16 -45.39
N LYS A 54 -36.61 -28.86 -45.78
CA LYS A 54 -37.13 -29.08 -47.14
C LYS A 54 -36.32 -28.33 -48.21
N ASN A 55 -35.97 -27.07 -47.96
CA ASN A 55 -35.16 -26.27 -48.88
C ASN A 55 -33.72 -26.79 -48.99
N ILE A 56 -33.12 -27.24 -47.88
CA ILE A 56 -31.80 -27.88 -47.88
C ILE A 56 -31.83 -29.18 -48.70
N THR A 57 -32.85 -30.02 -48.52
CA THR A 57 -33.01 -31.26 -49.30
C THR A 57 -33.24 -30.99 -50.79
N ASN A 58 -33.92 -29.90 -51.15
CA ASN A 58 -34.07 -29.51 -52.56
C ASN A 58 -32.75 -29.00 -53.16
N LEU A 59 -32.00 -28.18 -52.42
CA LEU A 59 -30.70 -27.67 -52.84
C LEU A 59 -29.65 -28.79 -52.96
N ALA A 60 -29.76 -29.81 -52.10
CA ALA A 60 -28.93 -31.02 -52.14
C ALA A 60 -29.13 -31.81 -53.43
N LYS A 61 -30.38 -31.94 -53.90
CA LYS A 61 -30.70 -32.60 -55.17
C LYS A 61 -30.00 -31.92 -56.36
N ASP A 62 -29.93 -30.59 -56.36
CA ASP A 62 -29.24 -29.81 -57.40
C ASP A 62 -27.71 -29.89 -57.33
N THR A 63 -27.13 -30.14 -56.15
CA THR A 63 -25.67 -30.19 -55.92
C THR A 63 -25.07 -31.62 -55.86
N SER A 64 -25.92 -32.66 -55.83
CA SER A 64 -25.60 -34.08 -55.60
C SER A 64 -24.72 -34.80 -56.64
N LYS A 65 -24.28 -34.14 -57.72
CA LYS A 65 -23.51 -34.79 -58.81
C LYS A 65 -22.06 -35.16 -58.44
N VAL A 66 -21.61 -34.93 -57.21
CA VAL A 66 -20.24 -35.22 -56.76
C VAL A 66 -20.26 -36.26 -55.63
N LYS A 67 -19.94 -37.52 -55.97
CA LYS A 67 -19.73 -38.60 -54.98
C LYS A 67 -18.44 -38.30 -54.20
N LYS A 68 -18.56 -37.89 -52.92
CA LYS A 68 -17.42 -37.74 -52.00
C LYS A 68 -17.42 -38.89 -50.98
N SER A 69 -16.25 -39.28 -50.48
CA SER A 69 -16.10 -40.35 -49.49
C SER A 69 -16.76 -40.02 -48.15
N ASP A 70 -17.18 -41.03 -47.39
CA ASP A 70 -17.83 -40.92 -46.07
C ASP A 70 -17.00 -40.10 -45.07
N THR A 71 -15.68 -40.12 -45.22
CA THR A 71 -14.71 -39.31 -44.45
C THR A 71 -14.95 -37.80 -44.60
N SER A 72 -15.43 -37.36 -45.76
CA SER A 72 -15.70 -35.94 -46.03
C SER A 72 -16.96 -35.42 -45.33
N VAL A 73 -17.99 -36.28 -45.17
CA VAL A 73 -19.23 -35.94 -44.46
C VAL A 73 -18.96 -35.80 -42.96
N ALA A 74 -18.14 -36.69 -42.39
CA ALA A 74 -17.69 -36.60 -41.00
C ALA A 74 -16.92 -35.30 -40.71
N ILE A 75 -16.03 -34.87 -41.62
CA ILE A 75 -15.29 -33.60 -41.50
C ILE A 75 -16.23 -32.39 -41.52
N LEU A 76 -17.26 -32.42 -42.38
CA LEU A 76 -18.26 -31.34 -42.44
C LEU A 76 -19.13 -31.31 -41.17
N ILE A 77 -19.47 -32.47 -40.61
CA ILE A 77 -20.18 -32.57 -39.32
C ILE A 77 -19.35 -31.94 -38.19
N ILE A 78 -18.06 -32.28 -38.08
CA ILE A 78 -17.15 -31.69 -37.09
C ILE A 78 -17.06 -30.17 -37.26
N ARG A 79 -17.04 -29.67 -38.50
CA ARG A 79 -17.04 -28.23 -38.78
C ARG A 79 -18.35 -27.55 -38.38
N ILE A 80 -19.49 -28.16 -38.67
CA ILE A 80 -20.81 -27.70 -38.22
C ILE A 80 -20.87 -27.64 -36.70
N GLU A 81 -20.32 -28.63 -36.01
CA GLU A 81 -20.25 -28.65 -34.55
C GLU A 81 -19.38 -27.49 -34.03
N GLY A 82 -18.20 -27.28 -34.62
CA GLY A 82 -17.32 -26.14 -34.31
C GLY A 82 -18.03 -24.79 -34.48
N TYR A 83 -18.76 -24.60 -35.58
CA TYR A 83 -19.56 -23.40 -35.82
C TYR A 83 -20.74 -23.28 -34.86
N THR A 84 -21.38 -24.39 -34.51
CA THR A 84 -22.47 -24.42 -33.53
C THR A 84 -21.99 -24.05 -32.13
N MET A 85 -20.78 -24.47 -31.75
CA MET A 85 -20.12 -24.09 -30.51
C MET A 85 -19.70 -22.61 -30.52
N LEU A 86 -19.16 -22.12 -31.63
CA LEU A 86 -18.82 -20.71 -31.80
C LEU A 86 -20.08 -19.83 -31.64
N LEU A 87 -21.16 -20.14 -32.38
CA LEU A 87 -22.43 -19.42 -32.27
C LEU A 87 -23.03 -19.52 -30.86
N ASN A 88 -22.82 -20.63 -30.13
CA ASN A 88 -23.19 -20.74 -28.72
C ASN A 88 -22.45 -19.71 -27.87
N ARG A 89 -21.13 -19.59 -28.03
CA ARG A 89 -20.32 -18.61 -27.29
C ARG A 89 -20.78 -17.18 -27.60
N LEU A 90 -21.01 -16.87 -28.88
CA LEU A 90 -21.53 -15.56 -29.31
C LEU A 90 -22.91 -15.28 -28.69
N MET A 91 -23.83 -16.24 -28.76
CA MET A 91 -25.17 -16.10 -28.17
C MET A 91 -25.13 -15.91 -26.66
N THR A 92 -24.24 -16.63 -25.97
CA THR A 92 -24.04 -16.45 -24.52
C THR A 92 -23.51 -15.06 -24.20
N SER A 93 -22.60 -14.52 -25.01
CA SER A 93 -22.12 -13.14 -24.88
C SER A 93 -23.26 -12.13 -25.06
N LEU A 94 -24.06 -12.28 -26.13
CA LEU A 94 -25.21 -11.42 -26.42
C LEU A 94 -26.29 -11.51 -25.33
N LYS A 95 -26.59 -12.71 -24.81
CA LYS A 95 -27.55 -12.93 -23.73
C LYS A 95 -27.09 -12.38 -22.39
N ARG A 96 -25.80 -12.47 -22.08
CA ARG A 96 -25.21 -11.81 -20.90
C ARG A 96 -25.40 -10.30 -20.96
N GLY A 97 -25.44 -9.76 -22.19
CA GLY A 97 -25.71 -8.36 -22.47
C GLY A 97 -24.54 -7.46 -22.11
N PHE A 98 -24.57 -6.25 -22.64
CA PHE A 98 -23.68 -5.17 -22.24
C PHE A 98 -24.36 -4.37 -21.12
N ASP A 99 -23.62 -3.92 -20.11
CA ASP A 99 -24.15 -3.10 -19.02
C ASP A 99 -24.43 -1.67 -19.51
N SER A 100 -25.44 -1.53 -20.37
CA SER A 100 -25.90 -0.27 -20.95
C SER A 100 -27.11 0.30 -20.20
N SER A 101 -27.71 -0.44 -19.26
CA SER A 101 -28.87 0.01 -18.47
C SER A 101 -28.50 1.20 -17.61
N ARG A 102 -27.34 1.17 -16.94
CA ARG A 102 -26.84 2.30 -16.14
C ARG A 102 -26.66 3.58 -16.96
N ILE A 103 -26.22 3.45 -18.22
CA ILE A 103 -26.06 4.59 -19.13
C ILE A 103 -27.44 5.09 -19.56
N SER A 104 -28.31 4.20 -20.02
CA SER A 104 -29.67 4.54 -20.46
C SER A 104 -30.51 5.21 -19.36
N GLU A 105 -30.42 4.73 -18.12
CA GLU A 105 -31.09 5.30 -16.95
C GLU A 105 -30.48 6.65 -16.51
N GLY A 106 -29.19 6.85 -16.78
CA GLY A 106 -28.48 8.07 -16.41
C GLY A 106 -28.68 9.25 -17.37
N VAL A 107 -29.00 8.99 -18.66
CA VAL A 107 -29.16 10.05 -19.67
C VAL A 107 -30.26 11.07 -19.33
N PRO A 108 -31.45 10.70 -18.82
CA PRO A 108 -32.47 11.68 -18.41
C PRO A 108 -31.98 12.69 -17.37
N LEU A 109 -31.10 12.27 -16.44
CA LEU A 109 -30.51 13.18 -15.46
C LEU A 109 -29.57 14.19 -16.11
N VAL A 110 -28.83 13.78 -17.15
CA VAL A 110 -28.02 14.69 -17.98
C VAL A 110 -28.93 15.67 -18.71
N ASP A 111 -30.02 15.19 -19.31
CA ASP A 111 -31.01 16.03 -20.00
C ASP A 111 -31.55 17.13 -19.06
N THR A 112 -32.01 16.76 -17.86
CA THR A 112 -32.51 17.73 -16.86
C THR A 112 -31.42 18.69 -16.38
N SER A 113 -30.18 18.22 -16.22
CA SER A 113 -29.05 19.05 -15.81
C SER A 113 -28.70 20.09 -16.87
N LEU A 114 -28.67 19.67 -18.13
CA LEU A 114 -28.43 20.54 -19.28
C LEU A 114 -29.53 21.60 -19.43
N GLU A 115 -30.80 21.23 -19.27
CA GLU A 115 -31.91 22.19 -19.30
C GLU A 115 -31.78 23.25 -18.21
N LEU A 116 -31.42 22.86 -16.99
CA LEU A 116 -31.19 23.82 -15.90
C LEU A 116 -30.02 24.76 -16.21
N ILE A 117 -28.89 24.23 -16.69
CA ILE A 117 -27.71 25.02 -17.02
C ILE A 117 -28.02 25.98 -18.16
N LYS A 118 -28.69 25.54 -19.22
CA LYS A 118 -29.14 26.42 -20.31
C LYS A 118 -30.09 27.49 -19.83
N TYR A 119 -31.02 27.16 -18.93
CA TYR A 119 -31.91 28.15 -18.32
C TYR A 119 -31.12 29.18 -17.51
N ASN A 120 -30.11 28.75 -16.75
CA ASN A 120 -29.23 29.66 -16.01
C ASN A 120 -28.43 30.56 -16.97
N ILE A 121 -27.83 29.98 -18.02
CA ILE A 121 -27.06 30.71 -19.04
C ILE A 121 -27.94 31.71 -19.80
N ALA A 122 -29.15 31.32 -20.21
CA ALA A 122 -30.11 32.20 -20.87
C ALA A 122 -30.61 33.32 -19.95
N GLY A 123 -30.63 33.07 -18.63
CA GLY A 123 -30.95 34.04 -17.60
C GLY A 123 -29.78 34.94 -17.18
N LEU A 124 -28.57 34.77 -17.74
CA LEU A 124 -27.46 35.70 -17.54
C LEU A 124 -27.85 37.06 -18.13
N GLY A 125 -28.25 37.99 -17.28
CA GLY A 125 -28.55 39.37 -17.67
C GLY A 125 -27.34 40.10 -18.25
N ARG A 126 -27.48 41.40 -18.55
CA ARG A 126 -26.44 42.22 -19.21
C ARG A 126 -25.10 42.33 -18.45
N THR A 127 -25.04 41.95 -17.17
CA THR A 127 -23.82 41.92 -16.33
C THR A 127 -23.76 40.62 -15.52
N PRO A 128 -23.30 39.51 -16.09
CA PRO A 128 -23.24 38.22 -15.40
C PRO A 128 -22.24 38.24 -14.24
N ASN A 129 -22.59 37.60 -13.12
CA ASN A 129 -21.66 37.38 -12.02
C ASN A 129 -20.70 36.22 -12.38
N ILE A 130 -19.39 36.42 -12.19
CA ILE A 130 -18.35 35.39 -12.42
C ILE A 130 -18.65 34.07 -11.68
N ASN A 131 -19.21 34.15 -10.48
CA ASN A 131 -19.52 32.97 -9.66
C ASN A 131 -20.56 32.07 -10.34
N ASP A 132 -21.49 32.64 -11.11
CA ASP A 132 -22.51 31.89 -11.84
C ASP A 132 -21.90 31.21 -13.07
N ILE A 133 -21.07 31.94 -13.83
CA ILE A 133 -20.31 31.38 -14.96
C ILE A 133 -19.46 30.20 -14.50
N TYR A 134 -18.70 30.37 -13.41
CA TYR A 134 -17.87 29.31 -12.85
C TYR A 134 -18.70 28.12 -12.35
N THR A 135 -19.84 28.37 -11.68
CA THR A 135 -20.72 27.30 -11.21
C THR A 135 -21.28 26.47 -12.37
N ASN A 136 -21.74 27.12 -13.44
CA ASN A 136 -22.24 26.45 -14.63
C ASN A 136 -21.11 25.71 -15.37
N LYS A 137 -19.92 26.31 -15.50
CA LYS A 137 -18.72 25.64 -16.05
C LYS A 137 -18.40 24.36 -15.29
N VAL A 138 -18.29 24.43 -13.96
CA VAL A 138 -17.99 23.25 -13.14
C VAL A 138 -19.03 22.15 -13.35
N MET A 139 -20.32 22.47 -13.43
CA MET A 139 -21.35 21.48 -13.71
C MET A 139 -21.18 20.84 -15.10
N LEU A 140 -20.95 21.66 -16.12
CA LEU A 140 -20.75 21.19 -17.48
C LEU A 140 -19.51 20.28 -17.58
N GLU A 141 -18.40 20.61 -16.93
CA GLU A 141 -17.21 19.75 -16.89
C GLU A 141 -17.49 18.39 -16.21
N GLN A 142 -18.36 18.36 -15.20
CA GLN A 142 -18.79 17.10 -14.58
C GLN A 142 -19.64 16.26 -15.54
N LEU A 143 -20.54 16.91 -16.29
CA LEU A 143 -21.33 16.23 -17.32
C LEU A 143 -20.45 15.73 -18.46
N GLU A 144 -19.49 16.53 -18.91
CA GLU A 144 -18.54 16.19 -19.97
C GLU A 144 -17.72 14.96 -19.58
N ARG A 145 -17.10 14.95 -18.39
CA ARG A 145 -16.36 13.78 -17.88
C ARG A 145 -17.21 12.52 -17.86
N LYS A 146 -18.47 12.64 -17.41
CA LYS A 146 -19.40 11.52 -17.33
C LYS A 146 -19.81 11.01 -18.72
N LEU A 147 -20.13 11.92 -19.64
CA LEU A 147 -20.50 11.60 -21.02
C LEU A 147 -19.33 11.01 -21.80
N SER A 148 -18.11 11.53 -21.62
CA SER A 148 -16.87 11.00 -22.22
C SER A 148 -16.63 9.55 -21.77
N SER A 149 -16.76 9.28 -20.46
CA SER A 149 -16.65 7.92 -19.93
C SER A 149 -17.71 6.98 -20.53
N TRP A 150 -18.97 7.44 -20.63
CA TRP A 150 -20.03 6.66 -21.27
C TRP A 150 -19.77 6.43 -22.76
N GLN A 151 -19.29 7.44 -23.49
CA GLN A 151 -18.96 7.32 -24.90
C GLN A 151 -17.86 6.28 -25.12
N SER A 152 -16.81 6.28 -24.30
CA SER A 152 -15.73 5.29 -24.37
C SER A 152 -16.26 3.86 -24.11
N ASN A 153 -17.11 3.69 -23.08
CA ASN A 153 -17.72 2.39 -22.79
C ASN A 153 -18.65 1.91 -23.92
N LEU A 154 -19.51 2.79 -24.45
CA LEU A 154 -20.42 2.47 -25.55
C LEU A 154 -19.65 2.15 -26.83
N PHE A 155 -18.56 2.86 -27.11
CA PHE A 155 -17.67 2.57 -28.23
C PHE A 155 -17.06 1.17 -28.10
N SER A 156 -16.58 0.80 -26.91
CA SER A 156 -16.06 -0.56 -26.67
C SER A 156 -17.14 -1.64 -26.85
N TYR A 157 -18.38 -1.38 -26.40
CA TYR A 157 -19.47 -2.33 -26.60
C TYR A 157 -19.89 -2.45 -28.06
N TYR A 158 -19.92 -1.33 -28.78
CA TYR A 158 -20.22 -1.30 -30.21
C TYR A 158 -19.16 -2.05 -31.01
N ASP A 159 -17.88 -1.84 -30.73
CA ASP A 159 -16.76 -2.55 -31.37
C ASP A 159 -16.84 -4.07 -31.15
N GLN A 160 -17.18 -4.51 -29.93
CA GLN A 160 -17.43 -5.93 -29.66
C GLN A 160 -18.59 -6.49 -30.50
N LEU A 161 -19.69 -5.75 -30.64
CA LEU A 161 -20.83 -6.17 -31.46
C LEU A 161 -20.50 -6.21 -32.97
N VAL A 162 -19.66 -5.28 -33.45
CA VAL A 162 -19.15 -5.29 -34.83
C VAL A 162 -18.24 -6.51 -35.06
N ASN A 163 -17.34 -6.81 -34.12
CA ASN A 163 -16.51 -8.01 -34.20
C ASN A 163 -17.35 -9.31 -34.22
N ILE A 164 -18.46 -9.35 -33.47
CA ILE A 164 -19.42 -10.46 -33.54
C ILE A 164 -20.04 -10.53 -34.94
N ASP A 165 -20.45 -9.39 -35.51
CA ASP A 165 -21.01 -9.29 -36.86
C ASP A 165 -20.04 -9.78 -37.93
N ASP A 166 -18.77 -9.37 -37.86
CA ASP A 166 -17.70 -9.81 -38.76
C ASP A 166 -17.46 -11.31 -38.64
N THR A 167 -17.50 -11.85 -37.42
CA THR A 167 -17.38 -13.30 -37.19
C THR A 167 -18.56 -14.05 -37.81
N ILE A 168 -19.79 -13.55 -37.65
CA ILE A 168 -21.01 -14.10 -38.29
C ILE A 168 -20.89 -14.04 -39.81
N HIS A 169 -20.38 -12.94 -40.36
CA HIS A 169 -20.17 -12.79 -41.80
C HIS A 169 -19.06 -13.70 -42.34
N SER A 170 -18.02 -14.00 -41.56
CA SER A 170 -16.99 -14.96 -41.94
C SER A 170 -17.53 -16.38 -42.10
N LEU A 171 -18.48 -16.80 -41.25
CA LEU A 171 -19.16 -18.10 -41.36
C LEU A 171 -19.90 -18.27 -42.69
N ARG A 172 -20.55 -17.19 -43.16
CA ARG A 172 -21.25 -17.19 -44.45
C ARG A 172 -20.29 -17.33 -45.64
N ARG A 173 -19.04 -16.86 -45.49
CA ARG A 173 -18.03 -16.89 -46.56
C ARG A 173 -17.30 -18.24 -46.66
N ASP A 174 -17.53 -19.20 -45.76
CA ASP A 174 -16.93 -20.53 -45.88
C ASP A 174 -17.53 -21.30 -47.08
N THR A 175 -16.76 -21.36 -48.17
CA THR A 175 -17.12 -22.04 -49.41
C THR A 175 -17.28 -23.55 -49.24
N SER A 176 -16.69 -24.16 -48.21
CA SER A 176 -16.82 -25.60 -47.96
C SER A 176 -18.23 -26.03 -47.54
N MET A 177 -19.01 -25.09 -46.98
CA MET A 177 -20.40 -25.30 -46.56
C MET A 177 -21.41 -25.19 -47.71
N HIS A 178 -20.96 -24.81 -48.91
CA HIS A 178 -21.83 -24.60 -50.07
C HIS A 178 -22.08 -25.87 -50.89
N SER A 179 -21.26 -26.92 -50.72
CA SER A 179 -21.46 -28.22 -51.37
C SER A 179 -22.12 -29.21 -50.43
N ILE A 180 -23.37 -29.59 -50.69
CA ILE A 180 -24.10 -30.58 -49.88
C ILE A 180 -23.70 -31.99 -50.33
N PRO A 181 -23.34 -32.92 -49.41
CA PRO A 181 -23.00 -34.29 -49.76
C PRO A 181 -24.16 -35.04 -50.43
N ALA A 182 -23.85 -36.04 -51.26
CA ALA A 182 -24.84 -36.98 -51.82
C ALA A 182 -25.50 -37.82 -50.71
N GLU A 183 -26.69 -38.37 -50.98
CA GLU A 183 -27.45 -39.19 -50.03
C GLU A 183 -26.64 -40.44 -49.60
N ASP A 184 -26.35 -40.54 -48.30
CA ASP A 184 -25.54 -41.57 -47.64
C ASP A 184 -26.07 -41.81 -46.21
N GLU A 185 -25.60 -42.83 -45.46
CA GLU A 185 -26.09 -43.19 -44.12
C GLU A 185 -26.06 -42.01 -43.12
N LEU A 186 -25.07 -41.11 -43.25
CA LEU A 186 -24.89 -39.95 -42.38
C LEU A 186 -25.61 -38.67 -42.87
N TYR A 187 -26.23 -38.70 -44.05
CA TYR A 187 -26.87 -37.53 -44.68
C TYR A 187 -27.99 -36.94 -43.82
N GLY A 188 -28.83 -37.78 -43.21
CA GLY A 188 -29.90 -37.32 -42.32
C GLY A 188 -29.37 -36.57 -41.08
N SER A 189 -28.24 -37.03 -40.51
CA SER A 189 -27.58 -36.36 -39.39
C SER A 189 -26.97 -35.03 -39.82
N TYR A 190 -26.31 -34.99 -40.98
CA TYR A 190 -25.76 -33.76 -41.56
C TYR A 190 -26.84 -32.70 -41.79
N VAL A 191 -27.94 -33.04 -42.47
CA VAL A 191 -29.06 -32.11 -42.73
C VAL A 191 -29.70 -31.61 -41.43
N GLY A 192 -29.86 -32.50 -40.44
CA GLY A 192 -30.38 -32.13 -39.12
C GLY A 192 -29.46 -31.17 -38.34
N GLN A 193 -28.14 -31.40 -38.38
CA GLN A 193 -27.15 -30.52 -37.75
C GLN A 193 -27.02 -29.18 -38.47
N LEU A 194 -27.02 -29.18 -39.81
CA LEU A 194 -26.99 -27.98 -40.63
C LEU A 194 -28.24 -27.12 -40.42
N THR A 195 -29.42 -27.73 -40.34
CA THR A 195 -30.68 -27.02 -40.03
C THR A 195 -30.60 -26.32 -38.67
N ARG A 196 -30.08 -27.02 -37.64
CA ARG A 196 -29.87 -26.42 -36.31
C ARG A 196 -28.85 -25.28 -36.34
N LEU A 197 -27.77 -25.42 -37.10
CA LEU A 197 -26.77 -24.36 -37.29
C LEU A 197 -27.41 -23.12 -37.93
N ILE A 198 -28.21 -23.27 -38.98
CA ILE A 198 -28.88 -22.16 -39.68
C ILE A 198 -29.89 -21.45 -38.78
N ILE A 199 -30.71 -22.19 -38.02
CA ILE A 199 -31.65 -21.60 -37.06
C ILE A 199 -30.89 -20.76 -36.03
N LYS A 200 -29.80 -21.31 -35.51
CA LYS A 200 -28.96 -20.64 -34.52
C LYS A 200 -28.22 -19.43 -35.07
N TYR A 201 -27.70 -19.53 -36.29
CA TYR A 201 -27.09 -18.42 -37.01
C TYR A 201 -28.08 -17.26 -37.12
N ARG A 202 -29.32 -17.52 -37.58
CA ARG A 202 -30.36 -16.48 -37.69
C ARG A 202 -30.72 -15.88 -36.34
N ALA A 203 -30.80 -16.69 -35.28
CA ALA A 203 -31.07 -16.20 -33.93
C ALA A 203 -29.95 -15.29 -33.41
N VAL A 204 -28.69 -15.65 -33.66
CA VAL A 204 -27.51 -14.86 -33.26
C VAL A 204 -27.40 -13.58 -34.09
N ASP A 205 -27.55 -13.64 -35.41
CA ASP A 205 -27.54 -12.47 -36.30
C ASP A 205 -28.66 -11.48 -35.94
N SER A 206 -29.89 -11.97 -35.73
CA SER A 206 -31.01 -11.12 -35.31
C SER A 206 -30.76 -10.48 -33.93
N ALA A 207 -30.21 -11.23 -32.98
CA ALA A 207 -29.88 -10.70 -31.66
C ALA A 207 -28.76 -9.65 -31.75
N ASN A 208 -27.70 -9.91 -32.54
CA ASN A 208 -26.59 -8.98 -32.73
C ASN A 208 -27.06 -7.68 -33.38
N ARG A 209 -27.86 -7.76 -34.45
CA ARG A 209 -28.44 -6.58 -35.13
C ARG A 209 -29.29 -5.74 -34.19
N ALA A 210 -30.14 -6.37 -33.37
CA ALA A 210 -30.94 -5.66 -32.38
C ALA A 210 -30.06 -4.94 -31.34
N SER A 211 -29.01 -5.60 -30.86
CA SER A 211 -28.03 -5.01 -29.94
C SER A 211 -27.24 -3.86 -30.58
N LEU A 212 -26.81 -3.99 -31.85
CA LEU A 212 -26.12 -2.95 -32.61
C LEU A 212 -26.98 -1.69 -32.75
N ILE A 213 -28.25 -1.84 -33.13
CA ILE A 213 -29.19 -0.72 -33.25
C ILE A 213 -29.39 -0.04 -31.90
N LYS A 214 -29.67 -0.81 -30.85
CA LYS A 214 -29.87 -0.28 -29.49
C LYS A 214 -28.63 0.48 -29.00
N MET A 215 -27.44 -0.09 -29.19
CA MET A 215 -26.18 0.53 -28.78
C MET A 215 -25.87 1.78 -29.60
N GLY A 216 -26.07 1.73 -30.92
CA GLY A 216 -25.85 2.86 -31.82
C GLY A 216 -26.77 4.04 -31.54
N LEU A 217 -28.05 3.80 -31.26
CA LEU A 217 -28.99 4.86 -30.86
C LEU A 217 -28.60 5.51 -29.52
N LEU A 218 -28.20 4.69 -28.53
CA LEU A 218 -27.74 5.22 -27.24
C LEU A 218 -26.42 5.99 -27.38
N GLN A 219 -25.49 5.49 -28.19
CA GLN A 219 -24.23 6.16 -28.51
C GLN A 219 -24.47 7.50 -29.19
N ASN A 220 -25.37 7.57 -30.17
CA ASN A 220 -25.73 8.83 -30.83
C ASN A 220 -26.34 9.82 -29.83
N LYS A 221 -27.25 9.35 -28.96
CA LYS A 221 -27.83 10.21 -27.92
C LYS A 221 -26.77 10.77 -26.97
N VAL A 222 -25.85 9.94 -26.48
CA VAL A 222 -24.75 10.36 -25.61
C VAL A 222 -23.79 11.33 -26.33
N ALA A 223 -23.43 11.03 -27.58
CA ALA A 223 -22.56 11.88 -28.39
C ALA A 223 -23.17 13.27 -28.63
N ASN A 224 -24.47 13.35 -28.96
CA ASN A 224 -25.15 14.63 -29.13
C ASN A 224 -25.13 15.46 -27.84
N ARG A 225 -25.34 14.83 -26.67
CA ARG A 225 -25.23 15.52 -25.37
C ARG A 225 -23.81 15.94 -25.06
N TYR A 226 -22.82 15.13 -25.43
CA TYR A 226 -21.43 15.48 -25.26
C TYR A 226 -21.06 16.74 -26.06
N ILE A 227 -21.43 16.79 -27.35
CA ILE A 227 -21.20 17.95 -28.22
C ILE A 227 -21.89 19.19 -27.64
N GLU A 228 -23.13 19.05 -27.18
CA GLU A 228 -23.89 20.14 -26.59
C GLU A 228 -23.26 20.67 -25.29
N VAL A 229 -22.77 19.78 -24.41
CA VAL A 229 -22.00 20.17 -23.22
C VAL A 229 -20.70 20.87 -23.59
N SER A 230 -19.96 20.34 -24.58
CA SER A 230 -18.70 20.91 -25.06
C SER A 230 -18.88 22.33 -25.59
N ASN A 231 -19.91 22.57 -26.41
CA ASN A 231 -20.21 23.90 -26.93
C ASN A 231 -20.58 24.89 -25.81
N LEU A 232 -21.33 24.44 -24.80
CA LEU A 232 -21.65 25.29 -23.65
C LEU A 232 -20.42 25.57 -22.77
N LEU A 233 -19.49 24.62 -22.65
CA LEU A 233 -18.21 24.85 -21.96
C LEU A 233 -17.39 25.92 -22.66
N GLU A 234 -17.27 25.83 -23.98
CA GLU A 234 -16.56 26.84 -24.78
C GLU A 234 -17.19 28.23 -24.63
N ASP A 235 -18.52 28.35 -24.60
CA ASP A 235 -19.21 29.62 -24.29
C ASP A 235 -18.90 30.12 -22.87
N MET A 236 -18.82 29.22 -21.87
CA MET A 236 -18.46 29.61 -20.51
C MET A 236 -17.00 30.07 -20.41
N ASP A 237 -16.08 29.39 -21.08
CA ASP A 237 -14.66 29.76 -21.13
C ASP A 237 -14.47 31.11 -21.81
N TYR A 238 -15.11 31.31 -22.97
CA TYR A 238 -15.13 32.60 -23.65
C TYR A 238 -15.64 33.72 -22.73
N ARG A 239 -16.71 33.49 -21.97
CA ARG A 239 -17.24 34.48 -21.01
C ARG A 239 -16.30 34.75 -19.83
N LEU A 240 -15.59 33.74 -19.34
CA LEU A 240 -14.58 33.91 -18.29
C LEU A 240 -13.40 34.74 -18.81
N ASP A 241 -12.95 34.50 -20.03
CA ASP A 241 -11.89 35.28 -20.67
C ASP A 241 -12.33 36.73 -20.90
N GLN A 242 -13.55 36.95 -21.39
CA GLN A 242 -14.14 38.28 -21.52
C GLN A 242 -14.23 38.99 -20.16
N PHE A 243 -14.62 38.29 -19.10
CA PHE A 243 -14.63 38.85 -17.75
C PHE A 243 -13.23 39.21 -17.27
N SER A 244 -12.25 38.33 -17.48
CA SER A 244 -10.84 38.56 -17.10
C SER A 244 -10.26 39.79 -17.81
N ALA A 245 -10.46 39.89 -19.13
CA ALA A 245 -10.03 41.04 -19.94
C ALA A 245 -10.68 42.35 -19.49
N HIS A 246 -11.95 42.28 -19.04
CA HIS A 246 -12.71 43.44 -18.60
C HIS A 246 -12.75 43.65 -17.08
N MET A 247 -11.97 42.90 -16.30
CA MET A 247 -12.04 42.88 -14.82
C MET A 247 -11.79 44.27 -14.20
N PHE A 248 -10.99 45.12 -14.85
CA PHE A 248 -10.69 46.47 -14.38
C PHE A 248 -11.53 47.56 -15.06
N TYR A 249 -12.46 47.20 -15.94
CA TYR A 249 -13.37 48.17 -16.52
C TYR A 249 -14.53 48.46 -15.58
N ARG A 250 -15.21 49.57 -15.82
CA ARG A 250 -16.38 49.96 -15.02
C ARG A 250 -17.55 49.04 -15.39
N ASP A 251 -17.95 48.19 -14.46
CA ASP A 251 -19.06 47.23 -14.60
C ASP A 251 -20.39 47.78 -14.07
N TYR A 252 -20.36 48.74 -13.14
CA TYR A 252 -21.57 49.39 -12.59
C TYR A 252 -21.53 50.92 -12.61
N ARG A 253 -22.68 51.57 -12.41
CA ARG A 253 -22.73 53.02 -12.13
C ARG A 253 -22.15 53.30 -10.74
N TYR A 254 -21.65 54.52 -10.55
CA TYR A 254 -21.20 54.97 -9.23
C TYR A 254 -22.32 54.90 -8.19
N ILE A 255 -21.92 54.65 -6.95
CA ILE A 255 -22.84 54.49 -5.80
C ILE A 255 -23.73 55.73 -5.63
N TRP A 256 -23.24 56.92 -5.96
CA TRP A 256 -23.99 58.19 -5.88
C TRP A 256 -24.88 58.49 -7.10
N ARG A 257 -24.99 57.58 -8.08
CA ARG A 257 -25.88 57.72 -9.26
C ARG A 257 -26.88 56.55 -9.29
N PRO A 258 -28.03 56.66 -8.59
CA PRO A 258 -29.02 55.59 -8.53
C PRO A 258 -29.61 55.24 -9.90
N HIS A 259 -30.02 53.98 -10.07
CA HIS A 259 -30.73 53.46 -11.24
C HIS A 259 -32.04 54.24 -11.45
N ARG A 260 -32.08 55.23 -12.35
CA ARG A 260 -33.32 55.92 -12.75
C ARG A 260 -33.95 55.36 -14.04
N ASP A 261 -33.23 54.54 -14.80
CA ASP A 261 -33.61 54.18 -16.18
C ASP A 261 -34.05 52.71 -16.38
N SER A 262 -34.20 51.92 -15.30
CA SER A 262 -34.75 50.57 -15.38
C SER A 262 -36.15 50.57 -14.78
N ILE A 263 -37.14 50.18 -15.58
CA ILE A 263 -38.57 50.15 -15.22
C ILE A 263 -38.85 49.31 -13.95
N ASN A 264 -37.93 48.47 -13.48
CA ASN A 264 -37.94 47.88 -12.14
C ASN A 264 -36.49 47.70 -11.60
N PRO A 265 -36.05 48.42 -10.55
CA PRO A 265 -34.83 48.03 -9.83
C PRO A 265 -35.06 46.69 -9.15
N LEU A 266 -34.18 45.71 -9.37
CA LEU A 266 -34.30 44.38 -8.76
C LEU A 266 -34.28 44.51 -7.23
N GLU A 267 -35.37 44.08 -6.59
CA GLU A 267 -35.46 44.04 -5.14
C GLU A 267 -34.49 42.99 -4.57
N PHE A 268 -33.83 43.32 -3.45
CA PHE A 268 -32.80 42.48 -2.84
C PHE A 268 -33.34 41.11 -2.38
N ILE A 269 -34.50 41.08 -1.71
CA ILE A 269 -35.05 39.86 -1.11
C ILE A 269 -35.45 38.81 -2.16
N PRO A 270 -36.19 39.16 -3.24
CA PRO A 270 -36.46 38.24 -4.34
C PRO A 270 -35.18 37.70 -5.00
N VAL A 271 -34.17 38.54 -5.21
CA VAL A 271 -32.88 38.12 -5.79
C VAL A 271 -32.17 37.10 -4.89
N VAL A 272 -32.13 37.33 -3.58
CA VAL A 272 -31.55 36.38 -2.60
C VAL A 272 -32.30 35.05 -2.66
N LYS A 273 -33.63 35.07 -2.62
CA LYS A 273 -34.46 33.85 -2.64
C LYS A 273 -34.26 33.05 -3.93
N ASN A 274 -34.28 33.74 -5.08
CA ASN A 274 -34.06 33.11 -6.38
C ASN A 274 -32.64 32.54 -6.51
N SER A 275 -31.64 33.26 -6.01
CA SER A 275 -30.24 32.84 -6.04
C SER A 275 -29.99 31.60 -5.17
N LEU A 276 -30.57 31.56 -3.96
CA LEU A 276 -30.50 30.40 -3.08
C LEU A 276 -31.23 29.19 -3.68
N HIS A 277 -32.41 29.40 -4.28
CA HIS A 277 -33.17 28.33 -4.92
C HIS A 277 -32.44 27.73 -6.13
N LYS A 278 -31.88 28.58 -7.00
CA LYS A 278 -31.03 28.17 -8.13
C LYS A 278 -29.82 27.38 -7.62
N SER A 279 -29.09 27.93 -6.65
CA SER A 279 -27.90 27.30 -6.07
C SER A 279 -28.19 25.96 -5.38
N ALA A 280 -29.34 25.82 -4.71
CA ALA A 280 -29.76 24.59 -4.07
C ALA A 280 -30.08 23.48 -5.09
N ARG A 281 -30.74 23.82 -6.21
CA ARG A 281 -30.97 22.85 -7.31
C ARG A 281 -29.66 22.39 -7.93
N VAL A 282 -28.74 23.32 -8.19
CA VAL A 282 -27.39 23.01 -8.68
C VAL A 282 -26.67 22.06 -7.74
N LEU A 283 -26.72 22.32 -6.43
CA LEU A 283 -26.11 21.46 -5.42
C LEU A 283 -26.73 20.05 -5.39
N ALA A 284 -28.06 19.95 -5.52
CA ALA A 284 -28.75 18.66 -5.54
C ALA A 284 -28.33 17.80 -6.74
N ILE A 285 -28.23 18.40 -7.93
CA ILE A 285 -27.72 17.73 -9.13
C ILE A 285 -26.26 17.33 -8.93
N PHE A 286 -25.43 18.24 -8.41
CA PHE A 286 -24.03 17.96 -8.14
C PHE A 286 -23.86 16.75 -7.21
N PHE A 287 -24.64 16.69 -6.12
CA PHE A 287 -24.62 15.56 -5.19
C PHE A 287 -25.06 14.25 -5.86
N SER A 288 -26.07 14.29 -6.72
CA SER A 288 -26.52 13.10 -7.48
C SER A 288 -25.43 12.55 -8.41
N ILE A 289 -24.56 13.42 -8.93
CA ILE A 289 -23.44 13.03 -9.80
C ILE A 289 -22.23 12.55 -8.98
N GLN A 290 -21.94 13.21 -7.85
CA GLN A 290 -20.69 13.03 -7.10
C GLN A 290 -20.83 12.27 -5.76
N TRP A 291 -21.98 11.63 -5.49
CA TRP A 291 -22.24 10.87 -4.26
C TRP A 291 -21.09 9.90 -3.83
N PRO A 292 -20.35 9.20 -4.72
CA PRO A 292 -19.29 8.29 -4.29
C PRO A 292 -18.10 9.02 -3.65
N VAL A 293 -17.77 10.23 -4.13
CA VAL A 293 -16.68 11.05 -3.59
C VAL A 293 -16.98 11.47 -2.15
N PHE A 294 -18.24 11.77 -1.85
CA PHE A 294 -18.67 12.09 -0.48
C PHE A 294 -18.52 10.92 0.48
N ILE A 295 -18.79 9.70 0.03
CA ILE A 295 -18.58 8.50 0.85
C ILE A 295 -17.10 8.33 1.19
N ILE A 296 -16.19 8.60 0.24
CA ILE A 296 -14.75 8.56 0.50
C ILE A 296 -14.39 9.57 1.61
N TRP A 297 -14.90 10.80 1.55
CA TRP A 297 -14.65 11.79 2.59
C TRP A 297 -15.23 11.38 3.96
N LEU A 298 -16.43 10.80 3.98
CA LEU A 298 -17.02 10.27 5.22
C LEU A 298 -16.19 9.12 5.81
N LEU A 299 -15.67 8.22 4.96
CA LEU A 299 -14.78 7.14 5.40
C LEU A 299 -13.47 7.70 5.96
N VAL A 300 -12.84 8.67 5.29
CA VAL A 300 -11.62 9.32 5.79
C VAL A 300 -11.86 9.99 7.14
N ALA A 301 -12.99 10.69 7.31
CA ALA A 301 -13.37 11.28 8.59
C ALA A 301 -13.59 10.22 9.68
N ALA A 302 -14.28 9.11 9.35
CA ALA A 302 -14.52 8.01 10.28
C ALA A 302 -13.22 7.33 10.71
N VAL A 303 -12.29 7.09 9.77
CA VAL A 303 -10.97 6.52 10.05
C VAL A 303 -10.15 7.43 10.96
N PHE A 304 -10.10 8.74 10.68
CA PHE A 304 -9.38 9.70 11.52
C PHE A 304 -9.97 9.77 12.92
N ALA A 305 -11.30 9.87 13.04
CA ALA A 305 -11.99 9.89 14.32
C ALA A 305 -11.77 8.59 15.12
N TRP A 306 -11.88 7.44 14.45
CA TRP A 306 -11.60 6.14 15.05
C TRP A 306 -10.15 6.05 15.54
N TRP A 307 -9.19 6.48 14.73
CA TRP A 307 -7.77 6.47 15.06
C TRP A 307 -7.46 7.31 16.30
N VAL A 308 -7.99 8.54 16.38
CA VAL A 308 -7.85 9.42 17.55
C VAL A 308 -8.49 8.78 18.79
N LEU A 309 -9.73 8.32 18.68
CA LEU A 309 -10.45 7.72 19.81
C LEU A 309 -9.78 6.43 20.29
N ASN A 310 -9.24 5.62 19.38
CA ASN A 310 -8.52 4.39 19.69
C ASN A 310 -7.22 4.69 20.44
N ASN A 311 -6.44 5.69 20.03
CA ASN A 311 -5.23 6.10 20.75
C ASN A 311 -5.55 6.65 22.14
N ILE A 312 -6.59 7.48 22.28
CA ILE A 312 -7.04 7.97 23.60
C ILE A 312 -7.45 6.80 24.51
N ARG A 313 -8.19 5.82 23.97
CA ARG A 313 -8.57 4.61 24.71
C ARG A 313 -7.34 3.79 25.14
N ARG A 314 -6.37 3.59 24.24
CA ARG A 314 -5.13 2.87 24.55
C ARG A 314 -4.34 3.57 25.65
N ILE A 315 -4.14 4.88 25.59
CA ILE A 315 -3.45 5.64 26.63
C ILE A 315 -4.11 5.44 28.00
N ARG A 316 -5.45 5.48 28.06
CA ARG A 316 -6.20 5.27 29.31
C ARG A 316 -6.12 3.84 29.85
N GLN A 317 -5.92 2.84 28.99
CA GLN A 317 -5.74 1.45 29.38
C GLN A 317 -4.30 1.13 29.80
N ASN A 318 -3.34 1.80 29.16
CA ASN A 318 -1.92 1.49 29.23
C ASN A 318 -1.18 2.21 30.37
N HIS A 319 -1.69 3.35 30.82
CA HIS A 319 -1.07 4.18 31.86
C HIS A 319 -1.95 4.26 33.12
N PRO A 320 -1.37 4.47 34.32
CA PRO A 320 -2.12 4.79 35.53
C PRO A 320 -3.08 5.97 35.30
N ALA A 321 -4.23 5.98 35.99
CA ALA A 321 -5.31 6.94 35.72
C ALA A 321 -4.87 8.42 35.77
N GLU A 322 -3.99 8.78 36.70
CA GLU A 322 -3.47 10.15 36.84
C GLU A 322 -2.47 10.52 35.74
N GLU A 323 -1.54 9.62 35.42
CA GLU A 323 -0.53 9.84 34.37
C GLU A 323 -1.15 9.87 32.97
N GLY A 324 -2.08 8.95 32.70
CA GLY A 324 -2.82 8.91 31.43
C GLY A 324 -3.63 10.17 31.20
N GLU A 325 -4.25 10.74 32.23
CA GLU A 325 -4.99 12.00 32.10
C GLU A 325 -4.03 13.20 31.93
N ALA A 326 -2.90 13.24 32.64
CA ALA A 326 -1.87 14.27 32.45
C ALA A 326 -1.29 14.25 31.03
N ILE A 327 -1.05 13.07 30.47
CA ILE A 327 -0.65 12.86 29.07
C ILE A 327 -1.69 13.44 28.11
N LEU A 328 -2.97 13.11 28.31
CA LEU A 328 -4.06 13.53 27.43
C LEU A 328 -4.28 15.05 27.49
N GLN A 329 -4.02 15.69 28.65
CA GLN A 329 -4.09 17.14 28.80
C GLN A 329 -3.04 17.91 27.97
N HIS A 330 -1.95 17.27 27.53
CA HIS A 330 -0.99 17.87 26.60
C HIS A 330 -1.60 18.01 25.18
N ALA A 331 -2.54 17.15 24.80
CA ALA A 331 -3.27 17.22 23.53
C ALA A 331 -4.53 18.11 23.65
N ARG A 332 -4.33 19.42 23.67
CA ARG A 332 -5.37 20.41 24.01
C ARG A 332 -6.53 20.48 23.01
N TYR A 333 -6.28 20.20 21.73
CA TYR A 333 -7.30 20.24 20.67
C TYR A 333 -8.03 18.90 20.56
N LEU A 334 -7.30 17.82 20.28
CA LEU A 334 -7.88 16.51 19.95
C LEU A 334 -8.59 15.83 21.11
N TYR A 335 -8.05 15.95 22.34
CA TYR A 335 -8.67 15.34 23.51
C TYR A 335 -9.99 16.03 23.88
N ARG A 336 -10.02 17.37 23.83
CA ARG A 336 -11.17 18.16 24.29
C ARG A 336 -12.28 18.28 23.24
N PHE A 337 -11.92 18.36 21.96
CA PHE A 337 -12.88 18.54 20.86
C PHE A 337 -12.61 17.59 19.67
N PRO A 338 -12.69 16.26 19.85
CA PRO A 338 -12.35 15.29 18.80
C PRO A 338 -13.22 15.44 17.54
N ILE A 339 -14.51 15.72 17.71
CA ILE A 339 -15.45 15.92 16.59
C ILE A 339 -15.12 17.20 15.82
N ALA A 340 -14.92 18.33 16.51
CA ALA A 340 -14.60 19.59 15.83
C ALA A 340 -13.26 19.51 15.09
N CYS A 341 -12.26 18.82 15.67
CA CYS A 341 -10.99 18.58 15.00
C CYS A 341 -11.12 17.68 13.77
N THR A 342 -11.98 16.66 13.83
CA THR A 342 -12.29 15.80 12.67
C THR A 342 -12.99 16.59 11.57
N VAL A 343 -13.94 17.47 11.92
CA VAL A 343 -14.59 18.37 10.96
C VAL A 343 -13.56 19.28 10.31
N VAL A 344 -12.73 19.99 11.10
CA VAL A 344 -11.65 20.82 10.56
C VAL A 344 -10.73 20.03 9.64
N TYR A 345 -10.33 18.83 10.04
CA TYR A 345 -9.48 17.96 9.22
C TYR A 345 -10.12 17.64 7.86
N ILE A 346 -11.36 17.17 7.84
CA ILE A 346 -12.02 16.73 6.60
C ILE A 346 -12.43 17.90 5.70
N THR A 347 -12.92 19.00 6.27
CA THR A 347 -13.34 20.18 5.50
C THR A 347 -12.14 20.89 4.87
N THR A 348 -11.01 20.93 5.58
CA THR A 348 -9.76 21.48 5.05
C THR A 348 -9.18 20.59 3.95
N LEU A 349 -9.11 19.28 4.20
CA LEU A 349 -8.56 18.32 3.25
C LEU A 349 -9.38 18.30 1.95
N SER A 350 -10.71 18.27 2.06
CA SER A 350 -11.61 18.35 0.91
C SER A 350 -11.45 19.68 0.16
N SER A 351 -11.32 20.82 0.84
CA SER A 351 -11.14 22.13 0.20
C SER A 351 -9.82 22.25 -0.57
N VAL A 352 -8.74 21.66 -0.05
CA VAL A 352 -7.42 21.69 -0.71
C VAL A 352 -7.38 20.75 -1.92
N LEU A 353 -7.81 19.50 -1.71
CA LEU A 353 -7.67 18.43 -2.72
C LEU A 353 -8.74 18.48 -3.81
N SER A 354 -9.92 19.02 -3.51
CA SER A 354 -11.00 19.02 -4.49
C SER A 354 -11.01 20.33 -5.26
N VAL A 355 -10.67 20.25 -6.54
CA VAL A 355 -10.33 21.44 -7.34
C VAL A 355 -11.57 22.17 -7.86
N ARG A 356 -12.74 21.52 -7.97
CA ARG A 356 -13.89 22.07 -8.73
C ARG A 356 -15.24 21.67 -8.15
N TYR A 357 -15.75 22.47 -7.21
CA TYR A 357 -17.07 22.31 -6.60
C TYR A 357 -17.97 23.51 -6.87
N PRO A 358 -19.30 23.32 -6.94
CA PRO A 358 -20.25 24.43 -7.00
C PRO A 358 -20.07 25.38 -5.82
N ILE A 359 -20.32 26.67 -6.05
CA ILE A 359 -20.04 27.70 -5.03
C ILE A 359 -20.82 27.47 -3.72
N LEU A 360 -22.07 27.00 -3.78
CA LEU A 360 -22.83 26.71 -2.57
C LEU A 360 -22.17 25.61 -1.72
N PHE A 361 -21.57 24.61 -2.36
CA PHE A 361 -20.86 23.56 -1.63
C PHE A 361 -19.60 24.11 -0.95
N THR A 362 -18.82 24.93 -1.64
CA THR A 362 -17.61 25.54 -1.07
C THR A 362 -17.95 26.43 0.13
N GLU A 363 -19.02 27.23 0.02
CA GLU A 363 -19.50 28.09 1.11
C GLU A 363 -20.00 27.26 2.32
N ILE A 364 -20.73 26.16 2.08
CA ILE A 364 -21.13 25.23 3.16
C ILE A 364 -19.90 24.63 3.85
N ASN A 365 -18.89 24.22 3.08
CA ASN A 365 -17.68 23.62 3.62
C ASN A 365 -16.89 24.61 4.51
N TRP A 366 -16.80 25.87 4.06
CA TRP A 366 -16.17 26.92 4.86
C TRP A 366 -17.01 27.29 6.10
N ALA A 367 -18.35 27.32 5.99
CA ALA A 367 -19.22 27.55 7.14
C ALA A 367 -19.07 26.45 8.21
N LEU A 368 -19.00 25.18 7.81
CA LEU A 368 -18.73 24.06 8.72
C LEU A 368 -17.37 24.21 9.41
N THR A 369 -16.35 24.61 8.66
CA THR A 369 -15.01 24.89 9.17
C THR A 369 -15.05 26.01 10.21
N MET A 370 -15.75 27.11 9.92
CA MET A 370 -15.89 28.26 10.82
C MET A 370 -16.61 27.91 12.12
N ILE A 371 -17.68 27.11 12.04
CA ILE A 371 -18.41 26.62 13.22
C ILE A 371 -17.47 25.77 14.08
N ALA A 372 -16.75 24.82 13.48
CA ALA A 372 -15.82 23.94 14.19
C ALA A 372 -14.66 24.72 14.85
N LEU A 373 -14.06 25.67 14.14
CA LEU A 373 -13.04 26.57 14.70
C LEU A 373 -13.56 27.42 15.86
N THR A 374 -14.80 27.89 15.79
CA THR A 374 -15.43 28.67 16.86
C THR A 374 -15.56 27.85 18.16
N PHE A 375 -15.93 26.56 18.06
CA PHE A 375 -15.95 25.67 19.22
C PHE A 375 -14.56 25.48 19.84
N ILE A 376 -13.54 25.33 19.01
CA ILE A 376 -12.14 25.18 19.44
C ILE A 376 -11.66 26.47 20.13
N PHE A 377 -11.84 27.62 19.48
CA PHE A 377 -11.34 28.92 19.96
C PHE A 377 -12.03 29.45 21.19
N ARG A 378 -13.29 29.07 21.44
CA ARG A 378 -14.02 29.46 22.67
C ARG A 378 -13.24 29.14 23.95
N SER A 379 -12.42 28.09 23.94
CA SER A 379 -11.64 27.66 25.11
C SER A 379 -10.14 28.03 25.05
N HIS A 380 -9.63 28.44 23.89
CA HIS A 380 -8.20 28.68 23.66
C HIS A 380 -7.84 30.15 23.45
N LEU A 381 -8.77 30.98 22.99
CA LEU A 381 -8.55 32.42 22.80
C LEU A 381 -8.98 33.21 24.04
N PRO A 382 -8.27 34.31 24.40
CA PRO A 382 -8.73 35.24 25.40
C PRO A 382 -10.06 35.88 24.97
N LYS A 383 -10.88 36.28 25.95
CA LYS A 383 -12.26 36.79 25.73
C LYS A 383 -12.31 37.94 24.70
N THR A 384 -11.31 38.80 24.66
CA THR A 384 -11.23 39.93 23.72
C THR A 384 -11.00 39.47 22.29
N LEU A 385 -10.01 38.61 22.04
CA LEU A 385 -9.75 38.01 20.72
C LEU A 385 -10.92 37.13 20.26
N PHE A 386 -11.58 36.41 21.17
CA PHE A 386 -12.76 35.60 20.83
C PHE A 386 -13.93 36.46 20.35
N ARG A 387 -14.17 37.65 20.94
CA ARG A 387 -15.17 38.60 20.43
C ARG A 387 -14.83 39.09 19.03
N LYS A 388 -13.56 39.40 18.76
CA LYS A 388 -13.10 39.80 17.41
C LYS A 388 -13.21 38.66 16.40
N TRP A 389 -12.98 37.41 16.82
CA TRP A 389 -13.24 36.22 16.02
C TRP A 389 -14.73 36.09 15.64
N LEU A 390 -15.65 36.31 16.59
CA LEU A 390 -17.09 36.31 16.30
C LEU A 390 -17.48 37.40 15.29
N LEU A 391 -16.86 38.58 15.36
CA LEU A 391 -17.05 39.63 14.35
C LEU A 391 -16.50 39.22 12.98
N LEU A 392 -15.35 38.54 12.93
CA LEU A 392 -14.81 37.98 11.69
C LEU A 392 -15.74 36.91 11.11
N MET A 393 -16.35 36.08 11.95
CA MET A 393 -17.34 35.08 11.55
C MET A 393 -18.62 35.71 11.01
N ALA A 394 -19.10 36.78 11.62
CA ALA A 394 -20.25 37.53 11.12
C ALA A 394 -19.93 38.15 9.74
N LEU A 395 -18.77 38.80 9.61
CA LEU A 395 -18.30 39.36 8.34
C LEU A 395 -18.15 38.29 7.25
N PHE A 396 -17.56 37.14 7.60
CA PHE A 396 -17.45 35.99 6.72
C PHE A 396 -18.83 35.53 6.22
N SER A 397 -19.80 35.38 7.13
CA SER A 397 -21.16 34.94 6.79
C SER A 397 -21.86 35.90 5.82
N VAL A 398 -21.63 37.21 5.96
CA VAL A 398 -22.17 38.22 5.03
C VAL A 398 -21.53 38.08 3.65
N TYR A 399 -20.21 37.88 3.56
CA TYR A 399 -19.54 37.64 2.27
C TYR A 399 -19.97 36.33 1.61
N CYS A 400 -20.20 35.25 2.40
CA CYS A 400 -20.75 34.00 1.87
C CYS A 400 -22.12 34.23 1.22
N LEU A 401 -23.02 34.93 1.93
CA LEU A 401 -24.33 35.27 1.38
C LEU A 401 -24.21 36.11 0.12
N ASN A 402 -23.28 37.07 0.11
CA ASN A 402 -23.02 37.91 -1.05
C ASN A 402 -22.49 37.12 -2.25
N ASN A 403 -21.58 36.18 -2.02
CA ASN A 403 -21.02 35.31 -3.06
C ASN A 403 -22.09 34.45 -3.75
N LEU A 404 -23.17 34.09 -3.03
CA LEU A 404 -24.31 33.34 -3.57
C LEU A 404 -25.25 34.17 -4.44
N LEU A 405 -25.19 35.51 -4.40
CA LEU A 405 -26.07 36.36 -5.21
C LEU A 405 -25.72 36.26 -6.69
N ILE A 406 -26.67 35.82 -7.51
CA ILE A 406 -26.48 35.60 -8.95
C ILE A 406 -26.62 36.92 -9.72
N GLU A 407 -27.53 37.79 -9.28
CA GLU A 407 -27.79 39.10 -9.87
C GLU A 407 -27.32 40.20 -8.92
N ALA A 408 -26.60 41.19 -9.46
CA ALA A 408 -26.11 42.30 -8.66
C ALA A 408 -27.23 43.30 -8.36
N THR A 409 -27.30 43.72 -7.10
CA THR A 409 -28.29 44.70 -6.64
C THR A 409 -27.63 45.99 -6.19
N TYR A 410 -28.36 47.11 -6.22
CA TYR A 410 -27.82 48.37 -5.69
C TYR A 410 -27.52 48.27 -4.18
N VAL A 411 -28.28 47.46 -3.44
CA VAL A 411 -28.06 47.17 -2.01
C VAL A 411 -26.73 46.46 -1.78
N GLU A 412 -26.32 45.55 -2.68
CA GLU A 412 -25.04 44.84 -2.58
C GLU A 412 -23.83 45.79 -2.63
N GLN A 413 -23.89 46.88 -3.41
CA GLN A 413 -22.78 47.86 -3.48
C GLN A 413 -22.52 48.53 -2.13
N TRP A 414 -23.59 48.97 -1.45
CA TRP A 414 -23.52 49.53 -0.10
C TRP A 414 -23.10 48.47 0.92
N GLY A 415 -23.60 47.24 0.77
CA GLY A 415 -23.20 46.10 1.61
C GLY A 415 -21.70 45.81 1.53
N LEU A 416 -21.13 45.77 0.32
CA LEU A 416 -19.70 45.56 0.09
C LEU A 416 -18.86 46.71 0.66
N LEU A 417 -19.29 47.96 0.47
CA LEU A 417 -18.60 49.13 1.05
C LEU A 417 -18.55 49.02 2.58
N ILE A 418 -19.68 48.77 3.24
CA ILE A 418 -19.76 48.62 4.70
C ILE A 418 -18.90 47.45 5.17
N CYS A 419 -18.98 46.30 4.49
CA CYS A 419 -18.18 45.13 4.82
C CYS A 419 -16.67 45.39 4.69
N ALA A 420 -16.23 46.10 3.64
CA ALA A 420 -14.82 46.45 3.47
C ALA A 420 -14.33 47.40 4.56
N VAL A 421 -15.12 48.42 4.95
CA VAL A 421 -14.78 49.31 6.08
C VAL A 421 -14.69 48.53 7.39
N LEU A 422 -15.69 47.68 7.69
CA LEU A 422 -15.68 46.83 8.89
C LEU A 422 -14.50 45.86 8.90
N ALA A 423 -14.13 45.30 7.75
CA ALA A 423 -12.97 44.43 7.59
C ALA A 423 -11.67 45.17 7.94
N ILE A 424 -11.48 46.38 7.44
CA ILE A 424 -10.29 47.22 7.73
C ILE A 424 -10.23 47.56 9.23
N ILE A 425 -11.33 48.02 9.82
CA ILE A 425 -11.42 48.34 11.25
C ILE A 425 -11.09 47.11 12.10
N LEU A 426 -11.66 45.96 11.75
CA LEU A 426 -11.43 44.69 12.44
C LEU A 426 -9.96 44.25 12.30
N GLY A 427 -9.38 44.35 11.11
CA GLY A 427 -7.98 44.04 10.85
C GLY A 427 -7.02 44.91 11.67
N TYR A 428 -7.26 46.23 11.72
CA TYR A 428 -6.48 47.14 12.55
C TYR A 428 -6.60 46.81 14.04
N LYS A 429 -7.82 46.52 14.52
CA LYS A 429 -8.05 46.04 15.89
C LYS A 429 -7.34 44.73 16.19
N PHE A 430 -7.27 43.79 15.24
CA PHE A 430 -6.46 42.57 15.41
C PHE A 430 -4.98 42.91 15.52
N LEU A 431 -4.45 43.79 14.66
CA LEU A 431 -3.04 44.20 14.69
C LEU A 431 -2.63 44.82 16.03
N GLN A 432 -3.45 45.73 16.58
CA GLN A 432 -3.20 46.36 17.87
C GLN A 432 -3.17 45.33 19.03
N GLU A 433 -4.14 44.42 19.07
CA GLU A 433 -4.21 43.44 20.16
C GLU A 433 -3.16 42.33 20.03
N THR A 434 -2.72 42.03 18.80
CA THR A 434 -1.56 41.16 18.60
C THR A 434 -0.25 41.78 19.10
N ALA A 435 -0.16 43.11 19.21
CA ALA A 435 1.01 43.78 19.77
C ALA A 435 0.99 43.82 21.31
N LEU A 436 -0.19 43.71 21.93
CA LEU A 436 -0.39 43.87 23.38
C LEU A 436 -0.46 42.54 24.15
N THR A 437 -0.64 41.41 23.47
CA THR A 437 -0.86 40.10 24.12
C THR A 437 0.42 39.28 24.19
N THR A 438 0.76 38.77 25.39
CA THR A 438 1.90 37.85 25.67
C THR A 438 1.71 36.43 25.11
N PHE A 439 0.69 36.22 24.26
CA PHE A 439 0.40 34.92 23.67
C PHE A 439 1.44 34.60 22.59
N ALA A 440 2.00 33.38 22.61
CA ALA A 440 2.98 32.94 21.62
C ALA A 440 2.34 32.82 20.23
N GLN A 441 2.36 33.93 19.49
CA GLN A 441 1.76 34.02 18.16
C GLN A 441 2.66 33.35 17.10
N PRO A 442 2.06 32.76 16.05
CA PRO A 442 2.81 32.36 14.87
C PRO A 442 3.57 33.54 14.26
N LYS A 443 4.80 33.29 13.77
CA LYS A 443 5.65 34.30 13.11
C LYS A 443 4.93 35.02 11.95
N TYR A 444 3.97 34.36 11.31
CA TYR A 444 3.24 34.84 10.13
C TYR A 444 1.91 35.55 10.44
N THR A 445 1.51 35.72 11.70
CA THR A 445 0.22 36.35 12.03
C THR A 445 0.13 37.80 11.57
N ARG A 446 1.19 38.60 11.80
CA ARG A 446 1.23 40.01 11.37
C ARG A 446 1.16 40.20 9.84
N PRO A 447 1.95 39.49 9.01
CA PRO A 447 1.84 39.65 7.56
C PRO A 447 0.48 39.21 7.01
N VAL A 448 -0.15 38.16 7.55
CA VAL A 448 -1.51 37.77 7.13
C VAL A 448 -2.54 38.86 7.45
N ILE A 449 -2.48 39.47 8.64
CA ILE A 449 -3.39 40.58 9.00
C ILE A 449 -3.11 41.82 8.13
N LYS A 450 -1.85 42.14 7.82
CA LYS A 450 -1.52 43.24 6.90
C LYS A 450 -2.05 42.99 5.50
N LEU A 451 -1.93 41.76 5.00
CA LEU A 451 -2.51 41.35 3.72
C LEU A 451 -4.03 41.51 3.75
N PHE A 452 -4.71 41.04 4.80
CA PHE A 452 -6.15 41.20 5.01
C PHE A 452 -6.61 42.67 4.94
N ILE A 453 -5.89 43.58 5.61
CA ILE A 453 -6.17 45.01 5.57
C ILE A 453 -5.94 45.55 4.16
N GLY A 454 -4.81 45.21 3.52
CA GLY A 454 -4.46 45.67 2.18
C GLY A 454 -5.48 45.24 1.12
N THR A 455 -5.89 43.97 1.12
CA THR A 455 -6.91 43.47 0.20
C THR A 455 -8.29 44.06 0.49
N SER A 456 -8.65 44.26 1.78
CA SER A 456 -9.91 44.92 2.14
C SER A 456 -9.93 46.40 1.72
N ALA A 457 -8.80 47.11 1.82
CA ALA A 457 -8.65 48.48 1.35
C ALA A 457 -8.73 48.58 -0.18
N LEU A 458 -8.12 47.62 -0.89
CA LEU A 458 -8.24 47.52 -2.34
C LEU A 458 -9.70 47.26 -2.76
N SER A 459 -10.40 46.35 -2.07
CA SER A 459 -11.84 46.13 -2.29
C SER A 459 -12.64 47.42 -2.09
N LEU A 460 -12.41 48.15 -0.99
CA LEU A 460 -13.07 49.44 -0.72
C LEU A 460 -12.88 50.45 -1.86
N LEU A 461 -11.63 50.60 -2.33
CA LEU A 461 -11.29 51.49 -3.44
C LEU A 461 -12.02 51.08 -4.72
N LEU A 462 -12.06 49.78 -5.05
CA LEU A 462 -12.74 49.28 -6.24
C LEU A 462 -14.25 49.48 -6.19
N VAL A 463 -14.89 49.34 -5.02
CA VAL A 463 -16.31 49.66 -4.84
C VAL A 463 -16.57 51.14 -5.17
N ILE A 464 -15.72 52.06 -4.67
CA ILE A 464 -15.83 53.51 -4.92
C ILE A 464 -15.64 53.85 -6.41
N LEU A 465 -14.71 53.16 -7.09
CA LEU A 465 -14.48 53.32 -8.53
C LEU A 465 -15.54 52.65 -9.41
N ALA A 466 -16.61 52.10 -8.82
CA ALA A 466 -17.67 51.37 -9.51
C ALA A 466 -17.16 50.15 -10.31
N ARG A 467 -16.21 49.41 -9.72
CA ARG A 467 -15.67 48.12 -10.17
C ARG A 467 -16.13 47.00 -9.21
N VAL A 468 -17.44 46.77 -9.16
CA VAL A 468 -18.10 46.05 -8.05
C VAL A 468 -17.81 44.56 -8.09
N GLY A 469 -17.79 43.93 -9.27
CA GLY A 469 -17.48 42.50 -9.43
C GLY A 469 -16.08 42.18 -8.91
N THR A 470 -15.08 42.96 -9.31
CA THR A 470 -13.69 42.80 -8.83
C THR A 470 -13.57 43.14 -7.35
N ALA A 471 -14.28 44.16 -6.87
CA ALA A 471 -14.32 44.49 -5.45
C ALA A 471 -14.90 43.37 -4.59
N LYS A 472 -15.93 42.68 -5.09
CA LYS A 472 -16.56 41.50 -4.47
C LYS A 472 -15.57 40.35 -4.35
N ILE A 473 -14.88 40.00 -5.45
CA ILE A 473 -13.86 38.94 -5.47
C ILE A 473 -12.76 39.23 -4.46
N ILE A 474 -12.19 40.44 -4.48
CA ILE A 474 -11.08 40.81 -3.60
C ILE A 474 -11.53 40.89 -2.14
N GLY A 475 -12.72 41.44 -1.88
CA GLY A 475 -13.29 41.57 -0.53
C GLY A 475 -13.62 40.22 0.11
N SER A 476 -14.29 39.33 -0.62
CA SER A 476 -14.60 37.99 -0.13
C SER A 476 -13.32 37.15 0.04
N SER A 477 -12.40 37.23 -0.92
CA SER A 477 -11.08 36.59 -0.83
C SER A 477 -10.28 37.05 0.38
N ALA A 478 -10.33 38.34 0.74
CA ALA A 478 -9.64 38.86 1.92
C ALA A 478 -10.04 38.10 3.18
N VAL A 479 -11.35 37.95 3.41
CA VAL A 479 -11.87 37.28 4.61
C VAL A 479 -11.61 35.77 4.54
N VAL A 480 -11.95 35.12 3.42
CA VAL A 480 -11.78 33.67 3.24
C VAL A 480 -10.32 33.26 3.38
N ASN A 481 -9.38 33.97 2.73
CA ASN A 481 -7.95 33.64 2.77
C ASN A 481 -7.36 33.81 4.18
N THR A 482 -7.86 34.79 4.95
CA THR A 482 -7.44 35.01 6.35
C THR A 482 -7.94 33.89 7.26
N VAL A 483 -9.21 33.52 7.12
CA VAL A 483 -9.80 32.37 7.83
C VAL A 483 -9.05 31.08 7.47
N MET A 484 -8.72 30.88 6.21
CA MET A 484 -8.05 29.67 5.75
C MET A 484 -6.60 29.57 6.21
N ALA A 485 -5.87 30.69 6.30
CA ALA A 485 -4.55 30.72 6.91
C ALA A 485 -4.60 30.24 8.38
N LEU A 486 -5.60 30.72 9.13
CA LEU A 486 -5.81 30.31 10.52
C LEU A 486 -6.24 28.85 10.63
N ASN A 487 -7.12 28.40 9.73
CA ASN A 487 -7.58 27.03 9.65
C ASN A 487 -6.42 26.06 9.41
N LEU A 488 -5.56 26.33 8.43
CA LEU A 488 -4.37 25.54 8.14
C LEU A 488 -3.37 25.53 9.31
N PHE A 489 -3.23 26.63 10.03
CA PHE A 489 -2.43 26.66 11.26
C PHE A 489 -2.98 25.73 12.34
N VAL A 490 -4.31 25.74 12.56
CA VAL A 490 -4.96 24.83 13.51
C VAL A 490 -4.86 23.38 13.04
N LEU A 491 -4.99 23.12 11.75
CA LEU A 491 -4.79 21.78 11.16
C LEU A 491 -3.40 21.22 11.48
N ILE A 492 -2.34 22.01 11.32
CA ILE A 492 -0.98 21.59 11.69
C ILE A 492 -0.92 21.19 13.17
N LYS A 493 -1.56 21.96 14.06
CA LYS A 493 -1.60 21.64 15.50
C LYS A 493 -2.36 20.34 15.77
N ILE A 494 -3.51 20.14 15.13
CA ILE A 494 -4.29 18.91 15.22
C ILE A 494 -3.44 17.71 14.77
N LEU A 495 -2.77 17.80 13.62
CA LEU A 495 -1.93 16.71 13.10
C LEU A 495 -0.75 16.38 14.03
N LEU A 496 -0.07 17.40 14.55
CA LEU A 496 1.02 17.20 15.51
C LEU A 496 0.55 16.57 16.82
N GLU A 497 -0.63 16.96 17.33
CA GLU A 497 -1.22 16.31 18.52
C GLU A 497 -1.65 14.86 18.23
N ALA A 498 -2.14 14.56 17.03
CA ALA A 498 -2.55 13.22 16.67
C ALA A 498 -1.35 12.26 16.65
N VAL A 499 -0.25 12.76 16.08
CA VAL A 499 1.07 12.15 16.04
C VAL A 499 1.64 11.95 17.45
N TYR A 500 1.52 12.95 18.33
CA TYR A 500 1.87 12.85 19.75
C TYR A 500 1.09 11.73 20.46
N LEU A 501 -0.25 11.73 20.33
CA LEU A 501 -1.11 10.71 20.94
C LEU A 501 -0.75 9.29 20.47
N GLN A 502 -0.40 9.14 19.18
CA GLN A 502 0.03 7.86 18.63
C GLN A 502 1.33 7.35 19.25
N VAL A 503 2.31 8.24 19.47
CA VAL A 503 3.57 7.85 20.15
C VAL A 503 3.31 7.49 21.60
N GLU A 504 2.52 8.28 22.30
CA GLU A 504 2.28 8.07 23.72
C GLU A 504 1.45 6.81 24.00
N ALA A 505 0.50 6.48 23.11
CA ALA A 505 -0.27 5.24 23.17
C ALA A 505 0.60 3.97 23.04
N ASN A 506 1.76 4.08 22.38
CA ASN A 506 2.66 2.97 22.11
C ASN A 506 3.81 2.82 23.13
N LYS A 507 3.88 3.64 24.19
CA LYS A 507 5.02 3.63 25.15
C LYS A 507 5.09 2.45 26.14
N ASN A 508 4.21 1.44 26.03
CA ASN A 508 4.12 0.33 27.00
C ASN A 508 5.22 -0.75 26.94
N SER A 509 6.32 -0.55 26.21
CA SER A 509 7.52 -1.41 26.33
C SER A 509 8.61 -0.66 27.11
N SER A 510 8.60 -0.88 28.43
CA SER A 510 9.62 -0.57 29.45
C SER A 510 10.84 0.29 29.03
N THR A 511 10.89 1.51 29.58
CA THR A 511 12.08 2.18 30.13
C THR A 511 13.23 2.57 29.20
N PHE A 512 12.94 3.06 27.99
CA PHE A 512 13.95 3.80 27.21
C PHE A 512 13.42 4.93 26.31
N ILE A 513 12.11 5.20 26.30
CA ILE A 513 11.49 6.16 25.37
C ILE A 513 11.56 7.62 25.88
N SER A 514 12.01 7.89 27.11
CA SER A 514 11.76 9.21 27.72
C SER A 514 12.72 10.33 27.33
N PHE A 515 13.84 10.12 26.60
CA PHE A 515 14.85 11.19 26.48
C PHE A 515 15.48 11.53 25.10
N MET A 516 15.24 10.80 24.01
CA MET A 516 15.58 11.25 22.63
C MET A 516 14.56 10.67 21.63
N ASP A 517 13.97 11.35 20.64
CA ASP A 517 14.13 12.70 20.11
C ASP A 517 12.78 13.17 19.53
N TYR A 518 11.69 13.01 20.30
CA TYR A 518 10.33 13.42 19.90
C TYR A 518 10.31 14.87 19.41
N GLN A 519 11.12 15.73 20.05
CA GLN A 519 11.23 17.14 19.68
C GLN A 519 11.80 17.34 18.28
N ASP A 520 12.80 16.56 17.85
CA ASP A 520 13.40 16.72 16.52
C ASP A 520 12.53 16.13 15.40
N VAL A 521 11.85 15.01 15.64
CA VAL A 521 10.87 14.51 14.67
C VAL A 521 9.67 15.44 14.57
N GLN A 522 9.17 15.92 15.71
CA GLN A 522 8.09 16.92 15.74
C GLN A 522 8.53 18.20 15.02
N ARG A 523 9.79 18.63 15.16
CA ARG A 523 10.35 19.80 14.46
C ARG A 523 10.39 19.58 12.94
N LYS A 524 10.92 18.45 12.48
CA LYS A 524 10.98 18.10 11.05
C LYS A 524 9.58 17.99 10.44
N LEU A 525 8.67 17.30 11.11
CA LEU A 525 7.28 17.16 10.68
C LEU A 525 6.55 18.51 10.67
N LYS A 526 6.76 19.35 11.69
CA LYS A 526 6.20 20.71 11.71
C LYS A 526 6.69 21.54 10.54
N THR A 527 7.99 21.50 10.22
CA THR A 527 8.54 22.21 9.05
C THR A 527 7.90 21.72 7.77
N PHE A 528 7.83 20.40 7.57
CA PHE A 528 7.17 19.76 6.42
C PHE A 528 5.71 20.20 6.27
N LEU A 529 4.92 20.06 7.34
CA LEU A 529 3.50 20.44 7.34
C LEU A 529 3.30 21.94 7.12
N THR A 530 4.23 22.77 7.61
CA THR A 530 4.18 24.23 7.40
C THR A 530 4.43 24.57 5.93
N VAL A 531 5.41 23.95 5.26
CA VAL A 531 5.66 24.15 3.83
C VAL A 531 4.44 23.73 3.01
N MET A 532 3.89 22.55 3.27
CA MET A 532 2.66 22.08 2.60
C MET A 532 1.49 23.03 2.83
N ALA A 533 1.28 23.50 4.06
CA ALA A 533 0.23 24.44 4.38
C ALA A 533 0.42 25.79 3.69
N THR A 534 1.66 26.27 3.54
CA THR A 534 1.95 27.51 2.79
C THR A 534 1.62 27.35 1.30
N ILE A 535 2.00 26.22 0.69
CA ILE A 535 1.66 25.91 -0.70
C ILE A 535 0.14 25.80 -0.86
N ALA A 536 -0.53 25.04 0.00
CA ALA A 536 -1.98 24.88 -0.02
C ALA A 536 -2.69 26.23 0.15
N TRP A 537 -2.21 27.08 1.05
CA TRP A 537 -2.75 28.42 1.24
C TRP A 537 -2.57 29.30 0.00
N LEU A 538 -1.40 29.26 -0.64
CA LEU A 538 -1.15 30.00 -1.88
C LEU A 538 -2.09 29.53 -3.00
N VAL A 539 -2.25 28.21 -3.18
CA VAL A 539 -3.20 27.64 -4.16
C VAL A 539 -4.63 28.13 -3.89
N ILE A 540 -5.06 28.14 -2.62
CA ILE A 540 -6.39 28.63 -2.24
C ILE A 540 -6.53 30.14 -2.52
N VAL A 541 -5.51 30.93 -2.23
CA VAL A 541 -5.49 32.36 -2.57
C VAL A 541 -5.67 32.56 -4.08
N LEU A 542 -4.93 31.83 -4.90
CA LEU A 542 -5.04 31.91 -6.37
C LEU A 542 -6.42 31.49 -6.88
N ARG A 543 -7.01 30.44 -6.29
CA ARG A 543 -8.36 29.96 -6.63
C ARG A 543 -9.44 30.99 -6.26
N ASN A 544 -9.38 31.54 -5.06
CA ASN A 544 -10.34 32.55 -4.61
C ASN A 544 -10.25 33.85 -5.40
N LEU A 545 -9.07 34.18 -5.93
CA LEU A 545 -8.87 35.32 -6.84
C LEU A 545 -9.21 35.00 -8.31
N TYR A 546 -9.61 33.77 -8.64
CA TYR A 546 -9.90 33.32 -10.01
C TYR A 546 -8.72 33.44 -10.99
N VAL A 547 -7.48 33.40 -10.50
CA VAL A 547 -6.24 33.46 -11.32
C VAL A 547 -5.51 32.11 -11.34
N TYR A 548 -6.04 31.10 -10.64
CA TYR A 548 -5.41 29.79 -10.54
C TYR A 548 -5.22 29.12 -11.90
N ASP A 549 -6.25 29.08 -12.75
CA ASP A 549 -6.17 28.39 -14.04
C ASP A 549 -5.16 29.06 -14.97
N ALA A 550 -5.18 30.40 -15.08
CA ALA A 550 -4.21 31.16 -15.86
C ALA A 550 -2.76 30.95 -15.39
N ILE A 551 -2.51 30.97 -14.08
CA ILE A 551 -1.17 30.71 -13.53
C ILE A 551 -0.77 29.25 -13.73
N TYR A 552 -1.72 28.32 -13.54
CA TYR A 552 -1.48 26.89 -13.72
C TYR A 552 -1.09 26.59 -15.17
N GLU A 553 -1.76 27.17 -16.14
CA GLU A 553 -1.46 27.01 -17.57
C GLU A 553 -0.06 27.54 -17.90
N VAL A 554 0.26 28.79 -17.50
CA VAL A 554 1.60 29.38 -17.70
C VAL A 554 2.70 28.52 -17.06
N ILE A 555 2.49 28.04 -15.84
CA ILE A 555 3.45 27.16 -15.15
C ILE A 555 3.53 25.80 -15.84
N SER A 556 2.39 25.22 -16.21
CA SER A 556 2.32 23.90 -16.85
C SER A 556 3.00 23.90 -18.21
N ASP A 557 2.78 24.92 -19.02
CA ASP A 557 3.43 25.08 -20.32
C ASP A 557 4.94 25.23 -20.16
N PHE A 558 5.37 26.09 -19.24
CA PHE A 558 6.79 26.24 -18.92
C PHE A 558 7.42 24.92 -18.43
N LEU A 559 6.71 24.16 -17.58
CA LEU A 559 7.20 22.90 -17.03
C LEU A 559 7.18 21.75 -18.03
N SER A 560 6.22 21.73 -18.96
CA SER A 560 6.03 20.67 -19.95
C SER A 560 6.82 20.90 -21.25
N THR A 561 7.36 22.10 -21.46
CA THR A 561 8.25 22.40 -22.57
C THR A 561 9.45 21.44 -22.56
N SER A 562 9.61 20.69 -23.66
CA SER A 562 10.72 19.75 -23.84
C SER A 562 12.03 20.51 -24.07
N HIS A 563 13.05 20.19 -23.28
CA HIS A 563 14.39 20.73 -23.40
C HIS A 563 15.36 19.60 -23.77
N HIS A 564 16.29 19.90 -24.67
CA HIS A 564 17.27 18.93 -25.17
C HIS A 564 18.62 19.11 -24.48
N ILE A 565 19.18 18.04 -23.90
CA ILE A 565 20.59 17.96 -23.48
C ILE A 565 21.21 16.72 -24.11
N GLY A 566 22.07 16.92 -25.12
CA GLY A 566 22.66 15.82 -25.90
C GLY A 566 21.57 15.04 -26.66
N ASN A 567 21.49 13.73 -26.43
CA ASN A 567 20.49 12.83 -27.04
C ASN A 567 19.34 12.50 -26.06
N SER A 568 19.08 13.33 -25.06
CA SER A 568 18.03 13.10 -24.08
C SER A 568 17.16 14.32 -23.90
N ASP A 569 15.87 14.11 -24.04
CA ASP A 569 14.83 15.11 -23.86
C ASP A 569 14.37 15.04 -22.42
N PHE A 570 14.31 16.19 -21.75
CA PHE A 570 13.75 16.28 -20.40
C PHE A 570 12.84 17.48 -20.31
N THR A 571 11.85 17.39 -19.44
CA THR A 571 10.96 18.50 -19.11
C THR A 571 11.28 18.98 -17.71
N PHE A 572 11.06 20.25 -17.38
CA PHE A 572 11.23 20.68 -15.99
C PHE A 572 10.22 19.97 -15.07
N SER A 573 9.04 19.61 -15.60
CA SER A 573 8.07 18.75 -14.93
C SER A 573 8.68 17.44 -14.46
N SER A 574 9.42 16.74 -15.33
CA SER A 574 10.03 15.45 -14.94
C SER A 574 11.08 15.58 -13.84
N VAL A 575 11.87 16.66 -13.85
CA VAL A 575 12.86 16.95 -12.80
C VAL A 575 12.17 17.23 -11.48
N ILE A 576 11.10 18.03 -11.48
CA ILE A 576 10.33 18.32 -10.26
C ILE A 576 9.66 17.05 -9.73
N ILE A 577 9.05 16.24 -10.60
CA ILE A 577 8.45 14.95 -10.22
C ILE A 577 9.52 14.03 -9.60
N PHE A 578 10.70 13.94 -10.21
CA PHE A 578 11.81 13.15 -9.67
C PHE A 578 12.18 13.59 -8.24
N LEU A 579 12.41 14.89 -8.04
CA LEU A 579 12.75 15.45 -6.72
C LEU A 579 11.60 15.26 -5.71
N LEU A 580 10.36 15.43 -6.16
CA LEU A 580 9.17 15.26 -5.32
C LEU A 580 9.02 13.82 -4.87
N VAL A 581 9.19 12.84 -5.76
CA VAL A 581 9.10 11.40 -5.41
C VAL A 581 10.20 11.02 -4.43
N ILE A 582 11.43 11.51 -4.61
CA ILE A 582 12.53 11.29 -3.64
C ILE A 582 12.17 11.89 -2.28
N TRP A 583 11.68 13.13 -2.27
CA TRP A 583 11.30 13.82 -1.03
C TRP A 583 10.15 13.13 -0.30
N VAL A 584 9.12 12.69 -1.03
CA VAL A 584 8.00 11.91 -0.49
C VAL A 584 8.49 10.57 0.06
N SER A 585 9.36 9.87 -0.67
CA SER A 585 9.92 8.59 -0.22
C SER A 585 10.74 8.75 1.05
N PHE A 586 11.53 9.82 1.15
CA PHE A 586 12.25 10.17 2.37
C PHE A 586 11.29 10.48 3.53
N ALA A 587 10.26 11.30 3.30
CA ALA A 587 9.24 11.62 4.30
C ALA A 587 8.48 10.37 4.76
N ALA A 588 8.09 9.48 3.85
CA ALA A 588 7.45 8.21 4.15
C ALA A 588 8.37 7.30 4.98
N SER A 589 9.65 7.21 4.62
CA SER A 589 10.65 6.45 5.38
C SER A 589 10.78 6.95 6.83
N GLN A 590 10.67 8.28 7.03
CA GLN A 590 10.72 8.90 8.34
C GLN A 590 9.43 8.68 9.14
N LEU A 591 8.27 8.70 8.47
CA LEU A 591 6.98 8.44 9.08
C LEU A 591 6.88 7.00 9.58
N ILE A 592 7.38 6.03 8.81
CA ILE A 592 7.49 4.63 9.23
C ILE A 592 8.37 4.52 10.47
N ALA A 593 9.57 5.12 10.46
CA ALA A 593 10.46 5.09 11.62
C ALA A 593 9.79 5.69 12.88
N TYR A 594 8.91 6.68 12.70
CA TYR A 594 8.15 7.30 13.78
C TYR A 594 7.00 6.42 14.28
N MET A 595 6.21 5.83 13.38
CA MET A 595 5.08 4.98 13.75
C MET A 595 5.52 3.72 14.52
N PHE A 596 6.76 3.26 14.26
CA PHE A 596 7.29 2.02 14.82
C PHE A 596 8.51 2.22 15.77
N GLY A 597 8.89 3.46 16.08
CA GLY A 597 9.76 3.80 17.22
C GLY A 597 11.25 3.46 17.13
N SER A 598 11.86 3.33 15.94
CA SER A 598 13.23 2.80 15.78
C SER A 598 14.26 3.81 15.26
N THR A 599 14.53 4.90 16.01
CA THR A 599 15.76 5.68 15.79
C THR A 599 16.63 5.51 17.04
N GLY A 600 17.64 4.63 16.92
CA GLY A 600 18.42 4.12 18.05
C GLY A 600 19.55 5.04 18.52
N GLN A 601 20.02 4.82 19.75
CA GLN A 601 21.32 4.23 20.11
C GLN A 601 21.35 4.14 21.66
N SER A 602 21.17 2.94 22.23
CA SER A 602 21.20 2.74 23.69
C SER A 602 22.59 2.30 24.13
N THR A 603 23.17 3.04 25.07
CA THR A 603 24.42 2.74 25.79
C THR A 603 24.25 1.73 26.93
N ALA A 604 23.20 0.90 26.93
CA ALA A 604 22.97 -0.11 27.96
C ALA A 604 22.79 -1.52 27.34
N PRO A 605 23.33 -2.59 27.97
CA PRO A 605 23.30 -3.94 27.43
C PRO A 605 21.93 -4.58 27.71
N ALA A 606 20.92 -4.21 26.92
CA ALA A 606 19.61 -4.87 26.91
C ALA A 606 19.39 -5.58 25.56
N THR A 607 18.78 -6.76 25.65
CA THR A 607 18.47 -7.72 24.58
C THR A 607 18.18 -7.09 23.22
N LYS A 608 19.00 -7.44 22.22
CA LYS A 608 18.89 -7.00 20.82
C LYS A 608 17.49 -7.29 20.27
N SER A 609 16.63 -6.27 20.24
CA SER A 609 15.29 -6.36 19.65
C SER A 609 15.37 -6.62 18.15
N LYS A 610 14.80 -7.74 17.68
CA LYS A 610 14.68 -8.11 16.26
C LYS A 610 13.95 -7.04 15.42
N LEU A 611 13.12 -6.19 16.06
CA LEU A 611 12.30 -5.18 15.38
C LEU A 611 13.15 -4.06 14.76
N GLY A 612 14.25 -3.65 15.40
CA GLY A 612 15.09 -2.56 14.90
C GLY A 612 15.75 -2.85 13.55
N SER A 613 16.19 -4.09 13.33
CA SER A 613 16.79 -4.51 12.06
C SER A 613 15.76 -4.62 10.94
N VAL A 614 14.53 -5.08 11.22
CA VAL A 614 13.44 -5.15 10.23
C VAL A 614 13.03 -3.73 9.79
N LEU A 615 12.98 -2.78 10.71
CA LEU A 615 12.64 -1.39 10.42
C LEU A 615 13.71 -0.69 9.57
N LEU A 616 14.99 -0.98 9.81
CA LEU A 616 16.08 -0.50 8.97
C LEU A 616 15.94 -1.02 7.53
N LEU A 617 15.65 -2.32 7.37
CA LEU A 617 15.42 -2.92 6.05
C LEU A 617 14.22 -2.31 5.34
N LEU A 618 13.12 -2.10 6.05
CA LEU A 618 11.92 -1.50 5.48
C LEU A 618 12.14 -0.03 5.08
N ARG A 619 12.95 0.71 5.85
CA ARG A 619 13.36 2.08 5.49
C ARG A 619 14.23 2.09 4.22
N LEU A 620 15.22 1.19 4.14
CA LEU A 620 16.03 1.04 2.94
C LEU A 620 15.17 0.64 1.73
N ALA A 621 14.21 -0.25 1.92
CA ALA A 621 13.30 -0.68 0.86
C ALA A 621 12.44 0.48 0.33
N VAL A 622 11.88 1.31 1.22
CA VAL A 622 11.10 2.50 0.83
C VAL A 622 11.95 3.53 0.11
N LEU A 623 13.18 3.78 0.59
CA LEU A 623 14.09 4.71 -0.07
C LEU A 623 14.56 4.17 -1.44
N GLY A 624 14.98 2.90 -1.50
CA GLY A 624 15.42 2.26 -2.74
C GLY A 624 14.29 2.18 -3.77
N GLY A 625 13.10 1.73 -3.36
CA GLY A 625 11.90 1.74 -4.20
C GLY A 625 11.49 3.15 -4.61
N GLY A 626 11.65 4.14 -3.73
CA GLY A 626 11.42 5.55 -4.01
C GLY A 626 12.34 6.10 -5.10
N VAL A 627 13.63 5.75 -5.09
CA VAL A 627 14.57 6.13 -6.15
C VAL A 627 14.19 5.51 -7.49
N LEU A 628 13.84 4.22 -7.51
CA LEU A 628 13.37 3.54 -8.73
C LEU A 628 12.10 4.19 -9.28
N LEU A 629 11.13 4.49 -8.41
CA LEU A 629 9.91 5.19 -8.78
C LEU A 629 10.18 6.61 -9.28
N ALA A 630 11.15 7.32 -8.72
CA ALA A 630 11.52 8.67 -9.17
C ALA A 630 12.03 8.63 -10.61
N PHE A 631 12.93 7.69 -10.91
CA PHE A 631 13.42 7.47 -12.28
C PHE A 631 12.26 7.11 -13.22
N ALA A 632 11.40 6.15 -12.85
CA ALA A 632 10.26 5.75 -13.67
C ALA A 632 9.26 6.90 -13.93
N ALA A 633 8.93 7.68 -12.90
CA ALA A 633 7.98 8.79 -12.97
C ALA A 633 8.53 10.00 -13.75
N SER A 634 9.86 10.13 -13.83
CA SER A 634 10.51 11.21 -14.59
C SER A 634 10.50 10.98 -16.12
N GLY A 635 10.08 9.80 -16.61
CA GLY A 635 10.06 9.52 -18.04
C GLY A 635 11.46 9.43 -18.68
N ILE A 636 12.53 9.37 -17.89
CA ILE A 636 13.88 9.07 -18.37
C ILE A 636 13.86 7.68 -19.01
N PRO A 637 14.45 7.47 -20.20
CA PRO A 637 14.49 6.16 -20.84
C PRO A 637 15.20 5.14 -19.94
N MET A 638 14.45 4.13 -19.49
CA MET A 638 14.91 3.13 -18.53
C MET A 638 16.06 2.26 -19.07
N ASP A 639 16.22 2.18 -20.39
CA ASP A 639 17.19 1.28 -21.05
C ASP A 639 18.62 1.43 -20.51
N LYS A 640 19.08 2.68 -20.31
CA LYS A 640 20.42 2.95 -19.76
C LYS A 640 20.52 2.63 -18.27
N LEU A 641 19.44 2.85 -17.52
CA LEU A 641 19.39 2.58 -16.09
C LEU A 641 19.32 1.07 -15.81
N THR A 642 18.64 0.30 -16.65
CA THR A 642 18.55 -1.16 -16.56
C THR A 642 19.92 -1.82 -16.59
N ILE A 643 20.87 -1.31 -17.37
CA ILE A 643 22.24 -1.81 -17.41
C ILE A 643 22.94 -1.59 -16.06
N VAL A 644 22.81 -0.38 -15.49
CA VAL A 644 23.43 -0.04 -14.19
C VAL A 644 22.78 -0.83 -13.05
N ILE A 645 21.45 -0.91 -13.02
CA ILE A 645 20.70 -1.70 -12.04
C ILE A 645 21.03 -3.18 -12.20
N GLY A 646 21.17 -3.68 -13.42
CA GLY A 646 21.56 -5.06 -13.72
C GLY A 646 22.96 -5.36 -13.19
N ALA A 647 23.94 -4.51 -13.49
CA ALA A 647 25.31 -4.66 -12.99
C ALA A 647 25.37 -4.59 -11.45
N LEU A 648 24.64 -3.64 -10.83
CA LEU A 648 24.52 -3.53 -9.37
C LEU A 648 23.85 -4.78 -8.78
N GLY A 649 22.79 -5.28 -9.40
CA GLY A 649 22.06 -6.47 -8.98
C GLY A 649 22.92 -7.72 -9.03
N VAL A 650 23.72 -7.89 -10.09
CA VAL A 650 24.72 -8.96 -10.20
C VAL A 650 25.78 -8.82 -9.09
N GLY A 651 26.31 -7.62 -8.86
CA GLY A 651 27.29 -7.36 -7.79
C GLY A 651 26.74 -7.67 -6.40
N ILE A 652 25.50 -7.26 -6.10
CA ILE A 652 24.81 -7.58 -4.84
C ILE A 652 24.56 -9.09 -4.73
N GLY A 653 24.16 -9.75 -5.83
CA GLY A 653 23.96 -11.19 -5.89
C GLY A 653 25.22 -11.97 -5.55
N PHE A 654 26.36 -11.59 -6.11
CA PHE A 654 27.66 -12.17 -5.75
C PHE A 654 28.02 -11.88 -4.28
N GLY A 655 27.80 -10.66 -3.79
CA GLY A 655 28.05 -10.32 -2.38
C GLY A 655 27.17 -11.08 -1.39
N LEU A 656 25.94 -11.44 -1.78
CA LEU A 656 24.98 -12.17 -0.95
C LEU A 656 25.03 -13.70 -1.15
N GLN A 657 25.84 -14.20 -2.09
CA GLN A 657 25.89 -15.62 -2.46
C GLN A 657 26.04 -16.54 -1.24
N ASN A 658 26.96 -16.22 -0.33
CA ASN A 658 27.21 -17.03 0.87
C ASN A 658 26.02 -17.01 1.85
N VAL A 659 25.30 -15.90 1.95
CA VAL A 659 24.11 -15.80 2.82
C VAL A 659 22.98 -16.65 2.26
N VAL A 660 22.76 -16.60 0.94
CA VAL A 660 21.77 -17.44 0.27
C VAL A 660 22.12 -18.91 0.37
N ASN A 661 23.39 -19.29 0.17
CA ASN A 661 23.85 -20.66 0.32
C ASN A 661 23.55 -21.20 1.73
N ASN A 662 23.88 -20.41 2.77
CA ASN A 662 23.60 -20.78 4.16
C ASN A 662 22.11 -20.87 4.48
N LEU A 663 21.29 -20.00 3.90
CA LEU A 663 19.83 -20.04 4.04
C LEU A 663 19.25 -21.33 3.43
N VAL A 664 19.59 -21.61 2.17
CA VAL A 664 19.13 -22.80 1.45
C VAL A 664 19.60 -24.06 2.15
N SER A 665 20.87 -24.10 2.57
CA SER A 665 21.41 -25.21 3.36
C SER A 665 20.68 -25.41 4.68
N GLY A 666 20.28 -24.32 5.35
CA GLY A 666 19.44 -24.40 6.56
C GLY A 666 18.06 -25.00 6.30
N VAL A 667 17.43 -24.65 5.17
CA VAL A 667 16.15 -25.23 4.74
C VAL A 667 16.33 -26.72 4.43
N ILE A 668 17.38 -27.10 3.72
CA ILE A 668 17.71 -28.51 3.42
C ILE A 668 17.90 -29.31 4.70
N LEU A 669 18.71 -28.82 5.65
CA LEU A 669 18.93 -29.46 6.95
C LEU A 669 17.61 -29.66 7.72
N ALA A 670 16.69 -28.70 7.65
CA ALA A 670 15.39 -28.80 8.32
C ALA A 670 14.45 -29.85 7.70
N PHE A 671 14.53 -30.06 6.38
CA PHE A 671 13.67 -31.00 5.66
C PHE A 671 14.26 -32.41 5.58
N GLU A 672 15.53 -32.56 5.19
CA GLU A 672 16.18 -33.86 5.00
C GLU A 672 16.71 -34.45 6.30
N LYS A 673 16.95 -33.61 7.32
CA LYS A 673 17.39 -34.00 8.67
C LYS A 673 18.59 -34.98 8.70
N PRO A 674 19.70 -34.71 8.00
CA PRO A 674 20.92 -35.52 8.12
C PRO A 674 21.62 -35.36 9.49
N ILE A 675 21.21 -34.37 10.29
CA ILE A 675 21.60 -34.16 11.68
C ILE A 675 20.40 -33.56 12.43
N GLU A 676 20.19 -33.96 13.68
CA GLU A 676 19.13 -33.42 14.53
C GLU A 676 19.69 -32.72 15.78
N VAL A 677 18.86 -31.87 16.40
CA VAL A 677 19.22 -31.23 17.67
C VAL A 677 19.36 -32.31 18.75
N GLY A 678 20.54 -32.41 19.36
CA GLY A 678 20.90 -33.46 20.31
C GLY A 678 21.90 -34.47 19.75
N ASP A 679 22.15 -34.48 18.44
CA ASP A 679 23.12 -35.40 17.84
C ASP A 679 24.56 -35.07 18.24
N VAL A 680 25.38 -36.12 18.37
CA VAL A 680 26.82 -36.00 18.55
C VAL A 680 27.48 -36.09 17.19
N ILE A 681 28.09 -34.99 16.77
CA ILE A 681 28.69 -34.87 15.45
C ILE A 681 30.17 -34.52 15.53
N GLU A 682 30.90 -34.93 14.51
CA GLU A 682 32.30 -34.59 14.30
C GLU A 682 32.46 -33.99 12.91
N LEU A 683 33.00 -32.76 12.88
CA LEU A 683 33.22 -31.98 11.67
C LEU A 683 34.69 -31.54 11.65
N GLY A 684 35.47 -32.14 10.75
CA GLY A 684 36.92 -31.94 10.71
C GLY A 684 37.59 -32.40 12.01
N THR A 685 38.21 -31.47 12.75
CA THR A 685 38.87 -31.75 14.04
C THR A 685 38.01 -31.41 15.26
N ARG A 686 36.76 -30.98 15.06
CA ARG A 686 35.87 -30.52 16.13
C ARG A 686 34.73 -31.51 16.33
N SER A 687 34.56 -31.97 17.56
CA SER A 687 33.44 -32.82 17.96
C SER A 687 32.57 -32.15 19.02
N GLY A 688 31.27 -32.40 18.98
CA GLY A 688 30.33 -31.79 19.92
C GLY A 688 28.87 -32.14 19.66
N VAL A 689 27.99 -31.58 20.49
CA VAL A 689 26.55 -31.85 20.46
C VAL A 689 25.81 -30.71 19.78
N VAL A 690 24.94 -31.01 18.81
CA VAL A 690 24.10 -30.02 18.13
C VAL A 690 23.08 -29.44 19.11
N LYS A 691 23.09 -28.12 19.31
CA LYS A 691 22.17 -27.41 20.23
C LYS A 691 21.01 -26.72 19.53
N GLU A 692 21.27 -26.13 18.37
CA GLU A 692 20.26 -25.37 17.62
C GLU A 692 20.64 -25.38 16.15
N ILE A 693 19.68 -25.67 15.27
CA ILE A 693 19.80 -25.49 13.82
C ILE A 693 19.06 -24.20 13.47
N GLY A 694 19.82 -23.13 13.26
CA GLY A 694 19.28 -21.84 12.87
C GLY A 694 19.12 -21.72 11.34
N ILE A 695 18.50 -20.64 10.89
CA ILE A 695 18.22 -20.41 9.46
C ILE A 695 19.51 -20.30 8.61
N ARG A 696 20.60 -19.76 9.16
CA ARG A 696 21.88 -19.55 8.43
C ARG A 696 23.09 -20.29 9.02
N SER A 697 22.97 -20.72 10.26
CA SER A 697 24.08 -21.30 11.02
C SER A 697 23.52 -22.16 12.14
N SER A 698 24.22 -23.24 12.45
CA SER A 698 23.90 -24.12 13.57
C SER A 698 24.90 -23.92 14.70
N LYS A 699 24.48 -24.19 15.92
CA LYS A 699 25.31 -24.09 17.13
C LYS A 699 25.64 -25.47 17.63
N ILE A 700 26.93 -25.75 17.79
CA ILE A 700 27.47 -27.01 18.30
C ILE A 700 28.16 -26.71 19.62
N SER A 701 27.79 -27.43 20.67
CA SER A 701 28.48 -27.37 21.96
C SER A 701 29.65 -28.33 21.93
N ALA A 702 30.87 -27.81 21.89
CA ALA A 702 32.08 -28.62 21.95
C ALA A 702 32.33 -29.13 23.39
N TYR A 703 33.11 -30.20 23.50
CA TYR A 703 33.42 -30.83 24.79
C TYR A 703 34.32 -29.99 25.71
N ASP A 704 34.99 -28.97 25.17
CA ASP A 704 35.77 -27.99 25.93
C ASP A 704 34.91 -26.89 26.59
N GLY A 705 33.58 -26.95 26.41
CA GLY A 705 32.62 -25.98 26.94
C GLY A 705 32.34 -24.80 26.02
N SER A 706 32.96 -24.72 24.84
CA SER A 706 32.70 -23.66 23.86
C SER A 706 31.45 -23.95 23.01
N VAL A 707 30.81 -22.89 22.51
CA VAL A 707 29.74 -22.99 21.51
C VAL A 707 30.28 -22.54 20.16
N VAL A 708 30.41 -23.49 19.25
CA VAL A 708 30.88 -23.27 17.89
C VAL A 708 29.68 -22.95 16.99
N VAL A 709 29.72 -21.80 16.33
CA VAL A 709 28.71 -21.41 15.32
C VAL A 709 29.22 -21.82 13.95
N VAL A 710 28.57 -22.79 13.33
CA VAL A 710 28.95 -23.32 12.02
C VAL A 710 27.95 -22.84 10.97
N PRO A 711 28.40 -22.22 9.87
CA PRO A 711 27.53 -21.91 8.73
C PRO A 711 26.84 -23.17 8.21
N ASN A 712 25.55 -23.09 7.89
CA ASN A 712 24.81 -24.28 7.45
C ASN A 712 25.34 -24.85 6.13
N GLY A 713 25.89 -24.00 5.25
CA GLY A 713 26.54 -24.44 4.02
C GLY A 713 27.73 -25.36 4.28
N ASP A 714 28.48 -25.13 5.37
CA ASP A 714 29.62 -25.97 5.73
C ASP A 714 29.16 -27.35 6.22
N LEU A 715 28.03 -27.43 6.92
CA LEU A 715 27.47 -28.71 7.40
C LEU A 715 26.97 -29.62 6.28
N ILE A 716 26.56 -29.04 5.16
CA ILE A 716 26.13 -29.78 3.96
C ILE A 716 27.30 -30.08 3.03
N SER A 717 28.26 -29.15 2.89
CA SER A 717 29.35 -29.26 1.91
C SER A 717 30.57 -30.02 2.40
N GLN A 718 30.82 -30.08 3.71
CA GLN A 718 31.98 -30.77 4.29
C GLN A 718 31.60 -32.18 4.76
N GLN A 719 32.60 -33.07 4.85
CA GLN A 719 32.42 -34.40 5.42
C GLN A 719 32.16 -34.31 6.93
N LEU A 720 31.03 -34.89 7.36
CA LEU A 720 30.60 -34.94 8.75
C LEU A 720 30.35 -36.39 9.17
N VAL A 721 30.75 -36.73 10.40
CA VAL A 721 30.41 -38.01 11.04
C VAL A 721 29.33 -37.75 12.08
N ASN A 722 28.19 -38.42 11.95
CA ASN A 722 27.14 -38.42 12.96
C ASN A 722 27.22 -39.72 13.78
N TRP A 723 27.60 -39.57 15.05
CA TRP A 723 27.80 -40.69 15.97
C TRP A 723 26.50 -41.22 16.58
N THR A 724 25.37 -40.53 16.41
CA THR A 724 24.08 -40.88 17.03
C THR A 724 22.94 -41.19 16.05
N MET A 725 23.21 -41.10 14.75
CA MET A 725 22.20 -41.27 13.69
C MET A 725 21.39 -42.58 13.80
N THR A 726 22.06 -43.70 14.08
CA THR A 726 21.41 -45.03 14.12
C THR A 726 21.16 -45.49 15.55
N ASN A 727 22.17 -45.38 16.42
CA ASN A 727 22.08 -45.70 17.84
C ASN A 727 23.21 -44.97 18.58
N ARG A 728 23.26 -45.12 19.92
CA ARG A 728 24.30 -44.51 20.77
C ARG A 728 25.48 -45.44 21.04
N THR A 729 25.52 -46.60 20.39
CA THR A 729 26.56 -47.60 20.65
C THR A 729 27.87 -47.20 20.00
N ARG A 730 28.99 -47.41 20.68
CA ARG A 730 30.32 -47.05 20.17
C ARG A 730 31.30 -48.20 20.36
N ARG A 731 32.12 -48.47 19.35
CA ARG A 731 33.26 -49.38 19.50
C ARG A 731 34.42 -48.62 20.12
N VAL A 732 34.92 -49.13 21.23
CA VAL A 732 36.15 -48.68 21.88
C VAL A 732 37.27 -49.63 21.47
N ASN A 733 38.46 -49.09 21.25
CA ASN A 733 39.64 -49.87 20.90
C ASN A 733 40.89 -49.36 21.61
N PHE A 734 41.76 -50.27 22.02
CA PHE A 734 43.06 -49.94 22.57
C PHE A 734 44.08 -51.03 22.24
N THR A 735 45.35 -50.70 22.39
CA THR A 735 46.48 -51.61 22.18
C THR A 735 47.20 -51.83 23.50
N LEU A 736 47.57 -53.08 23.79
CA LEU A 736 48.23 -53.51 25.03
C LEU A 736 49.44 -54.37 24.70
N GLY A 737 50.63 -53.99 25.17
CA GLY A 737 51.85 -54.77 24.99
C GLY A 737 52.23 -55.58 26.23
N VAL A 738 52.60 -56.86 26.07
CA VAL A 738 53.13 -57.74 27.14
C VAL A 738 54.54 -58.23 26.79
N ALA A 739 55.31 -58.68 27.77
CA ALA A 739 56.72 -59.05 27.55
C ALA A 739 56.86 -60.29 26.65
N TYR A 740 57.93 -60.33 25.86
CA TYR A 740 58.30 -61.52 25.09
C TYR A 740 58.54 -62.72 26.02
N GLY A 741 58.00 -63.89 25.64
CA GLY A 741 58.04 -65.11 26.46
C GLY A 741 56.82 -65.30 27.37
N SER A 742 55.90 -64.32 27.46
CA SER A 742 54.61 -64.48 28.15
C SER A 742 53.73 -65.52 27.46
N ASP A 743 52.95 -66.29 28.22
CA ASP A 743 51.97 -67.22 27.67
C ASP A 743 50.82 -66.44 26.99
N ILE A 744 50.80 -66.47 25.66
CA ILE A 744 49.84 -65.76 24.81
C ILE A 744 48.40 -66.21 25.11
N GLN A 745 48.19 -67.50 25.39
CA GLN A 745 46.86 -68.03 25.69
C GLN A 745 46.39 -67.51 27.04
N GLN A 746 47.26 -67.53 28.05
CA GLN A 746 46.99 -66.98 29.38
C GLN A 746 46.67 -65.47 29.33
N VAL A 747 47.44 -64.68 28.57
CA VAL A 747 47.19 -63.25 28.36
C VAL A 747 45.84 -63.01 27.68
N THR A 748 45.53 -63.79 26.65
CA THR A 748 44.24 -63.69 25.93
C THR A 748 43.07 -63.96 26.86
N ASP A 749 43.17 -64.98 27.72
CA ASP A 749 42.12 -65.36 28.65
C ASP A 749 41.92 -64.30 29.75
N ILE A 750 43.01 -63.67 30.24
CA ILE A 750 42.95 -62.54 31.19
C ILE A 750 42.31 -61.31 30.55
N ILE A 751 42.63 -60.98 29.30
CA ILE A 751 42.00 -59.85 28.62
C ILE A 751 40.51 -60.14 28.36
N LYS A 752 40.15 -61.38 28.02
CA LYS A 752 38.74 -61.79 27.84
C LYS A 752 37.94 -61.78 29.14
N SER A 753 38.56 -62.11 30.27
CA SER A 753 37.87 -62.08 31.58
C SER A 753 37.43 -60.66 31.95
N ALA A 754 38.16 -59.62 31.50
CA ALA A 754 37.80 -58.21 31.66
C ALA A 754 36.48 -57.79 31.00
N PHE A 755 35.90 -58.65 30.15
CA PHE A 755 34.62 -58.38 29.48
C PHE A 755 33.48 -59.29 29.97
N THR A 756 33.79 -60.30 30.79
CA THR A 756 32.79 -61.25 31.29
C THR A 756 32.09 -60.65 32.52
N ASN A 757 30.78 -60.45 32.45
CA ASN A 757 29.94 -59.84 33.51
C ASN A 757 30.31 -58.38 33.88
N HIS A 758 30.97 -57.63 32.99
CA HIS A 758 31.27 -56.21 33.21
C HIS A 758 30.09 -55.32 32.80
N GLU A 759 29.51 -54.60 33.78
CA GLU A 759 28.40 -53.68 33.56
C GLU A 759 28.79 -52.52 32.63
N GLY A 760 28.00 -52.29 31.58
CA GLY A 760 28.23 -51.23 30.61
C GLY A 760 29.10 -51.61 29.40
N ILE A 761 29.35 -52.91 29.18
CA ILE A 761 29.95 -53.45 27.94
C ILE A 761 28.92 -54.36 27.27
N LEU A 762 28.78 -54.25 25.94
CA LEU A 762 27.83 -55.06 25.18
C LEU A 762 28.42 -56.45 24.91
N SER A 763 27.62 -57.49 25.16
CA SER A 763 27.99 -58.88 24.81
C SER A 763 27.80 -59.18 23.32
N VAL A 764 27.01 -58.38 22.61
CA VAL A 764 26.78 -58.48 21.16
C VAL A 764 26.88 -57.06 20.58
N PRO A 765 27.83 -56.77 19.66
CA PRO A 765 28.87 -57.67 19.14
C PRO A 765 29.90 -58.07 20.20
N GLU A 766 30.43 -59.30 20.10
CA GLU A 766 31.38 -59.85 21.07
C GLU A 766 32.70 -59.05 21.07
N PRO A 767 33.31 -58.82 22.24
CA PRO A 767 34.65 -58.26 22.35
C PRO A 767 35.69 -59.08 21.59
N ILE A 768 36.53 -58.40 20.83
CA ILE A 768 37.57 -59.01 20.01
C ILE A 768 38.93 -58.73 20.66
N VAL A 769 39.65 -59.79 20.99
CA VAL A 769 41.04 -59.75 21.48
C VAL A 769 41.90 -60.49 20.47
N GLN A 770 42.84 -59.79 19.85
CA GLN A 770 43.70 -60.34 18.82
C GLN A 770 45.16 -59.99 19.11
N LEU A 771 46.06 -60.97 18.97
CA LEU A 771 47.49 -60.69 18.85
C LEU A 771 47.67 -59.91 17.55
N TYR A 772 48.06 -58.65 17.67
CA TYR A 772 48.08 -57.68 16.58
C TYR A 772 49.44 -57.66 15.89
N ARG A 773 50.53 -57.60 16.66
CA ARG A 773 51.89 -57.61 16.13
C ARG A 773 52.92 -57.98 17.21
N PHE A 774 54.09 -58.42 16.76
CA PHE A 774 55.30 -58.49 17.56
C PHE A 774 56.03 -57.13 17.44
N GLY A 775 55.99 -56.31 18.50
CA GLY A 775 56.58 -54.97 18.55
C GLY A 775 58.03 -55.00 19.07
N ASP A 776 58.71 -53.85 19.06
CA ASP A 776 60.16 -53.81 19.35
C ASP A 776 60.53 -54.35 20.75
N ASN A 777 59.63 -54.21 21.72
CA ASN A 777 59.85 -54.59 23.12
C ASN A 777 58.71 -55.44 23.73
N SER A 778 57.63 -55.67 22.97
CA SER A 778 56.39 -56.28 23.47
C SER A 778 55.71 -57.12 22.40
N VAL A 779 54.91 -58.09 22.84
CA VAL A 779 53.85 -58.71 22.04
C VAL A 779 52.59 -57.86 22.21
N ASP A 780 52.14 -57.21 21.13
CA ASP A 780 51.03 -56.26 21.18
C ASP A 780 49.69 -56.96 20.87
N PHE A 781 48.73 -56.77 21.75
CA PHE A 781 47.33 -57.17 21.60
C PHE A 781 46.48 -55.96 21.22
N GLN A 782 45.61 -56.14 20.24
CA GLN A 782 44.57 -55.16 19.91
C GLN A 782 43.24 -55.66 20.47
N VAL A 783 42.60 -54.78 21.23
CA VAL A 783 41.35 -55.08 21.91
C VAL A 783 40.26 -54.16 21.38
N TYR A 784 39.11 -54.73 21.02
CA TYR A 784 37.92 -54.03 20.57
C TYR A 784 36.72 -54.48 21.40
N PHE A 785 35.93 -53.55 21.91
CA PHE A 785 34.67 -53.87 22.58
C PHE A 785 33.64 -52.78 22.32
N TRP A 786 32.36 -53.11 22.47
CA TRP A 786 31.27 -52.17 22.24
C TRP A 786 30.65 -51.72 23.56
N ILE A 787 30.28 -50.44 23.63
CA ILE A 787 29.56 -49.87 24.77
C ILE A 787 28.18 -49.38 24.34
N PRO A 788 27.17 -49.41 25.23
CA PRO A 788 25.81 -48.98 24.91
C PRO A 788 25.66 -47.46 24.76
N ASP A 789 26.50 -46.67 25.43
CA ASP A 789 26.44 -45.20 25.40
C ASP A 789 27.81 -44.58 25.11
N LEU A 790 27.90 -43.88 23.98
CA LEU A 790 29.11 -43.20 23.50
C LEU A 790 29.72 -42.21 24.50
N GLY A 791 28.92 -41.66 25.42
CA GLY A 791 29.37 -40.70 26.44
C GLY A 791 30.27 -41.33 27.52
N THR A 792 30.19 -42.65 27.68
CA THR A 792 30.95 -43.40 28.69
C THR A 792 32.23 -44.03 28.16
N ALA A 793 32.58 -43.79 26.88
CA ALA A 793 33.69 -44.47 26.21
C ALA A 793 35.03 -44.36 26.94
N GLY A 794 35.42 -43.16 27.35
CA GLY A 794 36.67 -42.95 28.08
C GLY A 794 36.65 -43.63 29.46
N THR A 795 35.53 -43.54 30.18
CA THR A 795 35.37 -44.16 31.50
C THR A 795 35.47 -45.68 31.40
N LYS A 796 34.74 -46.30 30.46
CA LYS A 796 34.73 -47.75 30.26
C LYS A 796 36.06 -48.28 29.75
N GLN A 797 36.75 -47.54 28.89
CA GLN A 797 38.12 -47.88 28.49
C GLN A 797 39.07 -47.91 29.69
N SER A 798 38.99 -46.91 30.57
CA SER A 798 39.81 -46.83 31.77
C SER A 798 39.52 -47.96 32.75
N GLU A 799 38.24 -48.28 33.00
CA GLU A 799 37.82 -49.39 33.86
C GLU A 799 38.40 -50.73 33.38
N VAL A 800 38.28 -51.03 32.08
CA VAL A 800 38.80 -52.25 31.46
C VAL A 800 40.32 -52.32 31.55
N LEU A 801 41.02 -51.23 31.20
CA LEU A 801 42.49 -51.18 31.29
C LEU A 801 42.99 -51.38 32.73
N THR A 802 42.31 -50.78 33.71
CA THR A 802 42.65 -50.91 35.13
C THR A 802 42.47 -52.35 35.61
N TYR A 803 41.38 -53.01 35.19
CA TYR A 803 41.14 -54.41 35.51
C TYR A 803 42.23 -55.32 34.90
N ILE A 804 42.50 -55.15 33.60
CA ILE A 804 43.53 -55.95 32.90
C ILE A 804 44.89 -55.76 33.56
N TYR A 805 45.26 -54.52 33.90
CA TYR A 805 46.52 -54.23 34.59
C TYR A 805 46.63 -54.96 35.94
N ALA A 806 45.55 -54.98 36.72
CA ALA A 806 45.54 -55.67 38.01
C ALA A 806 45.68 -57.20 37.87
N GLU A 807 44.98 -57.79 36.90
CA GLU A 807 44.99 -59.26 36.69
C GLU A 807 46.30 -59.75 36.05
N LEU A 808 46.89 -59.00 35.11
CA LEU A 808 48.20 -59.33 34.56
C LEU A 808 49.29 -59.36 35.64
N ASN A 809 49.28 -58.37 36.55
CA ASN A 809 50.21 -58.34 37.68
C ASN A 809 50.02 -59.53 38.63
N LYS A 810 48.77 -59.94 38.92
CA LYS A 810 48.51 -61.13 39.75
C LYS A 810 49.00 -62.43 39.11
N ALA A 811 48.95 -62.51 37.78
CA ALA A 811 49.42 -63.66 37.02
C ALA A 811 50.94 -63.69 36.81
N GLY A 812 51.67 -62.66 37.28
CA GLY A 812 53.13 -62.55 37.08
C GLY A 812 53.53 -62.24 35.63
N ILE A 813 52.61 -61.65 34.84
CA ILE A 813 52.88 -61.28 33.45
C ILE A 813 53.44 -59.86 33.43
N ASP A 814 54.70 -59.74 33.03
CA ASP A 814 55.39 -58.45 32.98
C ASP A 814 54.90 -57.58 31.82
N LEU A 815 54.67 -56.30 32.13
CA LEU A 815 54.50 -55.24 31.14
C LEU A 815 55.89 -54.68 30.84
N PRO A 816 56.42 -54.89 29.62
CA PRO A 816 57.84 -54.69 29.37
C PRO A 816 58.17 -53.21 29.32
N TYR A 817 59.20 -52.82 30.08
CA TYR A 817 59.96 -51.62 29.77
C TYR A 817 60.70 -51.81 28.44
N PRO A 818 61.13 -50.72 27.77
CA PRO A 818 61.97 -50.82 26.58
C PRO A 818 63.19 -51.72 26.81
N GLN A 819 63.32 -52.79 26.02
CA GLN A 819 64.37 -53.80 26.12
C GLN A 819 65.52 -53.46 25.17
N ARG A 820 66.75 -53.83 25.54
CA ARG A 820 67.94 -53.66 24.70
C ARG A 820 68.93 -54.79 24.90
N ASP A 821 69.27 -55.48 23.82
CA ASP A 821 70.41 -56.38 23.79
C ASP A 821 71.69 -55.58 23.55
N LEU A 822 72.61 -55.65 24.52
CA LEU A 822 73.89 -54.94 24.48
C LEU A 822 75.01 -55.90 24.06
N HIS A 823 75.44 -55.81 22.80
CA HIS A 823 76.62 -56.52 22.33
C HIS A 823 77.88 -55.66 22.50
N ILE A 824 78.64 -55.91 23.56
CA ILE A 824 79.86 -55.16 23.89
C ILE A 824 81.03 -55.71 23.04
N LYS A 825 81.41 -54.97 21.99
CA LYS A 825 82.40 -55.41 20.97
C LYS A 825 83.85 -55.50 21.46
N SER A 826 84.21 -54.70 22.46
CA SER A 826 85.53 -54.73 23.07
C SER A 826 85.44 -54.15 24.48
N VAL A 827 85.91 -54.91 25.46
CA VAL A 827 86.15 -54.41 26.82
C VAL A 827 87.64 -54.08 26.91
N ASP A 828 87.98 -52.95 27.52
CA ASP A 828 89.37 -52.55 27.72
C ASP A 828 90.16 -53.67 28.41
N ALA A 829 91.37 -53.96 27.90
CA ALA A 829 92.21 -55.04 28.41
C ALA A 829 92.61 -54.82 29.88
N ASP A 830 92.67 -53.57 30.36
CA ASP A 830 92.95 -53.26 31.76
C ASP A 830 91.73 -53.53 32.66
N ILE A 831 90.50 -53.32 32.14
CA ILE A 831 89.26 -53.71 32.82
C ILE A 831 89.14 -55.24 32.88
N LEU A 832 89.44 -55.94 31.79
CA LEU A 832 89.48 -57.41 31.74
C LEU A 832 90.58 -58.00 32.64
N ARG A 833 91.74 -57.33 32.79
CA ARG A 833 92.82 -57.74 33.70
C ARG A 833 92.46 -57.57 35.17
N ASN A 834 91.76 -56.48 35.51
CA ASN A 834 91.23 -56.27 36.87
C ASN A 834 90.00 -57.15 37.17
N MET A 835 89.36 -57.72 36.15
CA MET A 835 88.26 -58.69 36.27
C MET A 835 88.70 -60.16 36.22
N LYS A 836 90.01 -60.49 36.17
CA LYS A 836 90.41 -61.90 36.34
C LYS A 836 89.99 -62.38 37.73
N PRO A 837 89.24 -63.50 37.83
CA PRO A 837 88.64 -63.94 39.08
C PRO A 837 89.72 -64.29 40.10
N ASP A 838 89.52 -63.84 41.35
CA ASP A 838 90.21 -64.40 42.51
C ASP A 838 89.93 -65.91 42.52
N ASN A 839 90.97 -66.73 42.46
CA ASN A 839 90.88 -68.18 42.32
C ASN A 839 90.52 -68.84 43.68
N ARG A 840 89.51 -68.28 44.38
CA ARG A 840 89.13 -68.62 45.76
C ARG A 840 87.75 -69.27 45.91
N SER A 841 87.08 -69.67 44.83
CA SER A 841 85.77 -70.33 44.95
C SER A 841 85.58 -71.46 43.93
N GLY A 842 86.57 -72.36 43.84
CA GLY A 842 86.50 -73.58 43.04
C GLY A 842 86.20 -74.87 43.83
N GLU A 843 85.80 -74.79 45.11
CA GLU A 843 85.60 -75.98 45.96
C GLU A 843 84.21 -76.18 46.58
N GLU A 844 83.21 -75.33 46.31
CA GLU A 844 81.85 -75.59 46.83
C GLU A 844 80.78 -75.46 45.74
N GLU A 845 80.03 -76.54 45.56
CA GLU A 845 78.77 -76.68 44.83
C GLU A 845 78.79 -77.19 43.37
N GLU A 846 79.62 -78.21 43.14
CA GLU A 846 79.16 -79.40 42.41
C GLU A 846 78.47 -80.36 43.42
N LYS A 847 77.22 -80.03 43.82
CA LYS A 847 76.31 -80.95 44.54
C LYS A 847 74.87 -80.42 44.62
N LYS A 848 74.16 -80.44 43.49
CA LYS A 848 72.76 -80.92 43.35
C LYS A 848 72.26 -80.67 41.92
N LEU A 849 72.30 -81.75 41.14
CA LEU A 849 71.38 -82.07 40.06
C LEU A 849 69.92 -81.93 40.50
#